data_AF-A0A955BKJ3-F1
#
_entry.id   AF-A0A955BKJ3-F1
#
_cell.length_a   1.000
_cell.length_b   1.000
_cell.length_c   1.000
_cell.angle_alpha   90.00
_cell.angle_beta   90.00
_cell.angle_gamma   90.00
#
_symmetry.space_group_name_H-M   'P 1'
#
loop_
_entity.id
_entity.type
_entity.pdbx_description
1 polymer ?
#
loop_
_entity_poly.entity_id
_entity_poly.type
_entity_poly.pdbx_seq_one_letter_code
_entity_poly.pdbx_strand_id
1 'polypeptide(L)'
;DSTGALNDPDNHVALNFHRTDTYEEIAEKLTTALRNANIGLDTTQHLGEGIVQVGGGTNHRIDTSNSSVTQIGLPGVAESLRLHVPALSVSLTIPNGGALTVPDNAKFALGDGVSPPIVFELDDNASGLSPGSDVVVSIVGNETRTELANVVANAIRIQFPSLNVTVGPSGQISLGNSQGYVVDTSQAGGITSTSIANVADMESFAIQVAGSAPVVFEFNNNGGSVTGGRVAINIPTSATVSQVVSAMQSVIGGVASLGLAPSIEPYGVLALNETTMYTVDTSATSVFDTGVPGGAVAIPVQPSLSYTSQFVAGLLIEAINANQPAVDARFRGGGTIYLNGAVAIQGIRAFAVDAVQDLAGNQLQSNQPTGETQFTIILGDVALDYGDAPNTYQTLLANNGARHAQVVGNTLRLGSRVDTEADGQPNAMADGDDGDQFINLGSSGFSLNNSTAFQQSPFTLRVPDGSLALEGTTLVLTSTLGSVTFEFNSNGSMANGVPIAIGDLRPEYYGANDVVDNLVAAIKAQVALNNLPSNTIAKNLNSGVLYLEGLTSVDVPTAVPALSPLVMLNRLPASISVVDGATLVDQQQFTISDGVNPPLVFEFENTTVGNGLTDLAFWEVPFTPTDAATTVAANVASAVTAAVASGRLSGVAVVDSLDGRLQISTASGQEEDDDDGVIFHQPFNPGSQRTQITVEVTDIGLLDAWVDFNQNGIFEDSERIFASVPLVSGTNQLFAATPAGALTGQTYARFRV
;
A
#
# COMPACT_ATOMS: atom_id res chain seq x y z
N ASP A 1 23.52 -32.17 -31.31
CA ASP A 1 24.85 -31.74 -30.78
C ASP A 1 25.38 -30.57 -31.63
N SER A 2 26.66 -30.16 -31.50
CA SER A 2 27.26 -29.08 -32.30
C SER A 2 27.40 -29.37 -33.80
N THR A 3 26.89 -30.51 -34.28
CA THR A 3 26.85 -30.89 -35.71
C THR A 3 25.46 -30.73 -36.32
N GLY A 4 24.44 -30.36 -35.54
CA GLY A 4 23.06 -30.23 -36.02
C GLY A 4 22.37 -31.56 -36.31
N ALA A 5 23.04 -32.70 -36.06
CA ALA A 5 22.40 -34.01 -36.08
C ALA A 5 21.97 -34.39 -34.66
N LEU A 6 20.67 -34.63 -34.49
CA LEU A 6 20.14 -35.41 -33.38
C LEU A 6 19.82 -36.79 -33.96
N ASN A 7 20.64 -37.79 -33.64
CA ASN A 7 20.23 -39.19 -33.73
C ASN A 7 19.49 -39.48 -32.44
N ASP A 8 18.22 -39.16 -32.43
CA ASP A 8 17.34 -39.30 -31.28
C ASP A 8 16.19 -40.25 -31.64
N PRO A 9 16.10 -41.44 -31.01
CA PRO A 9 15.05 -42.41 -31.29
C PRO A 9 13.66 -41.95 -30.81
N ASP A 10 13.55 -40.89 -30.01
CA ASP A 10 12.30 -40.50 -29.32
C ASP A 10 11.55 -39.32 -29.97
N ASN A 11 11.82 -39.04 -31.25
CA ASN A 11 11.07 -38.06 -32.08
C ASN A 11 10.96 -36.64 -31.47
N HIS A 12 12.01 -36.19 -30.79
CA HIS A 12 12.11 -34.82 -30.27
C HIS A 12 12.17 -33.77 -31.39
N VAL A 13 11.48 -32.63 -31.19
CA VAL A 13 11.60 -31.47 -32.09
C VAL A 13 12.96 -30.79 -31.83
N ALA A 14 13.84 -30.86 -32.82
CA ALA A 14 15.18 -30.29 -32.73
C ALA A 14 15.14 -28.75 -32.64
N LEU A 15 15.62 -28.20 -31.53
CA LEU A 15 15.89 -26.77 -31.40
C LEU A 15 17.34 -26.48 -31.79
N ASN A 16 17.58 -25.99 -33.01
CA ASN A 16 18.92 -25.69 -33.50
C ASN A 16 19.41 -24.31 -33.01
N PHE A 17 20.30 -24.31 -32.00
CA PHE A 17 20.95 -23.10 -31.50
C PHE A 17 22.48 -23.23 -31.48
N HIS A 18 23.18 -22.10 -31.53
CA HIS A 18 24.62 -21.98 -31.37
C HIS A 18 24.96 -21.39 -30.00
N ARG A 19 26.17 -21.67 -29.50
CA ARG A 19 26.66 -21.09 -28.23
C ARG A 19 26.84 -19.57 -28.27
N THR A 20 26.85 -18.99 -29.47
CA THR A 20 26.90 -17.53 -29.70
C THR A 20 25.52 -16.91 -29.78
N ASP A 21 24.46 -17.71 -29.87
CA ASP A 21 23.10 -17.18 -29.90
C ASP A 21 22.80 -16.52 -28.55
N THR A 22 22.20 -15.34 -28.62
CA THR A 22 21.65 -14.63 -27.47
C THR A 22 20.42 -15.35 -26.93
N TYR A 23 20.05 -15.06 -25.69
CA TYR A 23 18.82 -15.59 -25.09
C TYR A 23 17.57 -15.19 -25.90
N GLU A 24 17.56 -14.01 -26.53
CA GLU A 24 16.52 -13.56 -27.46
C GLU A 24 16.40 -14.47 -28.70
N GLU A 25 17.54 -14.78 -29.33
CA GLU A 25 17.56 -15.63 -30.53
C GLU A 25 17.14 -17.06 -30.20
N ILE A 26 17.50 -17.56 -29.02
CA ILE A 26 17.07 -18.88 -28.54
C ILE A 26 15.55 -18.89 -28.26
N ALA A 27 15.01 -17.84 -27.63
CA ALA A 27 13.58 -17.72 -27.35
C ALA A 27 12.72 -17.61 -28.62
N GLU A 28 13.19 -16.89 -29.65
CA GLU A 28 12.53 -16.80 -30.95
C GLU A 28 12.50 -18.15 -31.67
N LYS A 29 13.60 -18.89 -31.63
CA LYS A 29 13.68 -20.24 -32.19
C LYS A 29 12.76 -21.21 -31.46
N LEU A 30 12.70 -21.13 -30.13
CA LEU A 30 11.82 -21.97 -29.30
C LEU A 30 10.35 -21.67 -29.60
N THR A 31 9.98 -20.40 -29.71
CA THR A 31 8.64 -19.95 -30.09
C THR A 31 8.23 -20.52 -31.44
N THR A 32 9.13 -20.46 -32.43
CA THR A 32 8.89 -20.99 -33.77
C THR A 32 8.73 -22.51 -33.76
N ALA A 33 9.57 -23.23 -33.01
CA ALA A 33 9.50 -24.68 -32.89
C ALA A 33 8.18 -25.14 -32.25
N LEU A 34 7.73 -24.48 -31.18
CA LEU A 34 6.49 -24.80 -30.49
C LEU A 34 5.24 -24.58 -31.36
N ARG A 35 5.16 -23.45 -32.08
CA ARG A 35 4.05 -23.20 -33.03
C ARG A 35 4.00 -24.24 -34.15
N ASN A 36 5.16 -24.67 -34.65
CA ASN A 36 5.24 -25.63 -35.75
C ASN A 36 5.04 -27.09 -35.32
N ALA A 37 5.03 -27.38 -34.01
CA ALA A 37 4.85 -28.74 -33.50
C ALA A 37 3.41 -29.27 -33.65
N ASN A 38 2.44 -28.43 -34.02
CA ASN A 38 1.03 -28.80 -34.22
C ASN A 38 0.38 -29.47 -33.00
N ILE A 39 0.77 -29.01 -31.80
CA ILE A 39 0.27 -29.50 -30.50
C ILE A 39 -0.72 -28.52 -29.85
N GLY A 40 -1.33 -27.61 -30.62
CA GLY A 40 -2.31 -26.65 -30.08
C GLY A 40 -1.70 -25.47 -29.32
N LEU A 41 -0.44 -25.14 -29.59
CA LEU A 41 0.30 -24.03 -28.99
C LEU A 41 0.53 -22.86 -29.97
N ASP A 42 -0.43 -22.62 -30.87
CA ASP A 42 -0.32 -21.62 -31.93
C ASP A 42 -0.17 -20.19 -31.38
N THR A 43 -0.65 -19.96 -30.15
CA THR A 43 -0.57 -18.68 -29.44
C THR A 43 0.78 -18.45 -28.74
N THR A 44 1.73 -19.38 -28.82
CA THR A 44 3.06 -19.23 -28.20
C THR A 44 3.68 -17.91 -28.65
N GLN A 45 4.25 -17.10 -27.78
CA GLN A 45 4.83 -15.79 -28.13
C GLN A 45 6.15 -15.54 -27.41
N HIS A 46 7.12 -14.97 -28.12
CA HIS A 46 8.33 -14.41 -27.54
C HIS A 46 8.03 -13.00 -26.99
N LEU A 47 8.26 -12.77 -25.69
CA LEU A 47 7.95 -11.52 -24.99
C LEU A 47 9.16 -10.61 -24.78
N GLY A 48 10.34 -11.00 -25.28
CA GLY A 48 11.61 -10.36 -24.98
C GLY A 48 12.22 -10.83 -23.65
N GLU A 49 13.45 -10.40 -23.38
CA GLU A 49 14.30 -10.83 -22.25
C GLU A 49 14.53 -12.35 -22.19
N GLY A 50 14.43 -13.03 -23.33
CA GLY A 50 14.49 -14.49 -23.44
C GLY A 50 13.26 -15.23 -22.90
N ILE A 51 12.15 -14.52 -22.65
CA ILE A 51 10.92 -15.09 -22.10
C ILE A 51 10.00 -15.56 -23.23
N VAL A 52 9.59 -16.83 -23.17
CA VAL A 52 8.59 -17.42 -24.09
C VAL A 52 7.31 -17.70 -23.33
N GLN A 53 6.22 -17.00 -23.71
CA GLN A 53 4.88 -17.33 -23.27
C GLN A 53 4.36 -18.49 -24.11
N VAL A 54 4.30 -19.68 -23.54
CA VAL A 54 3.87 -20.90 -24.25
C VAL A 54 2.35 -20.92 -24.52
N GLY A 55 1.55 -20.45 -23.58
CA GLY A 55 0.09 -20.57 -23.66
C GLY A 55 -0.40 -22.01 -23.47
N GLY A 56 -1.41 -22.41 -24.25
CA GLY A 56 -2.05 -23.72 -24.17
C GLY A 56 -3.19 -23.81 -23.15
N GLY A 57 -3.94 -24.92 -23.17
CA GLY A 57 -4.93 -25.30 -22.13
C GLY A 57 -4.35 -26.17 -21.01
N THR A 58 -5.16 -26.49 -20.01
CA THR A 58 -4.80 -27.31 -18.82
C THR A 58 -4.31 -28.71 -19.15
N ASN A 59 -4.53 -29.18 -20.37
CA ASN A 59 -4.10 -30.48 -20.87
C ASN A 59 -2.64 -30.48 -21.36
N HIS A 60 -1.97 -29.32 -21.43
CA HIS A 60 -0.55 -29.25 -21.76
C HIS A 60 0.31 -29.41 -20.52
N ARG A 61 1.42 -30.13 -20.66
CA ARG A 61 2.45 -30.27 -19.64
C ARG A 61 3.75 -29.68 -20.15
N ILE A 62 4.39 -28.85 -19.33
CA ILE A 62 5.76 -28.40 -19.54
C ILE A 62 6.64 -29.17 -18.56
N ASP A 63 7.72 -29.78 -19.06
CA ASP A 63 8.74 -30.43 -18.24
C ASP A 63 10.10 -29.87 -18.65
N THR A 64 10.71 -29.10 -17.75
CA THR A 64 12.03 -28.50 -17.98
C THR A 64 13.14 -29.19 -17.19
N SER A 65 12.87 -30.33 -16.54
CA SER A 65 13.79 -31.00 -15.60
C SER A 65 15.14 -31.40 -16.20
N ASN A 66 15.17 -31.65 -17.51
CA ASN A 66 16.38 -31.99 -18.26
C ASN A 66 16.98 -30.79 -19.01
N SER A 67 16.65 -29.56 -18.62
CA SER A 67 17.09 -28.33 -19.28
C SER A 67 17.44 -27.22 -18.29
N SER A 68 18.13 -26.18 -18.77
CA SER A 68 18.38 -24.95 -17.99
C SER A 68 17.23 -23.93 -18.09
N VAL A 69 16.12 -24.28 -18.75
CA VAL A 69 14.95 -23.40 -18.86
C VAL A 69 14.19 -23.43 -17.54
N THR A 70 13.83 -22.25 -17.05
CA THR A 70 13.00 -22.13 -15.85
C THR A 70 11.54 -21.95 -16.27
N GLN A 71 10.68 -22.87 -15.84
CA GLN A 71 9.24 -22.71 -16.01
C GLN A 71 8.69 -21.79 -14.93
N ILE A 72 7.86 -20.83 -15.33
CA ILE A 72 7.09 -19.97 -14.45
C ILE A 72 5.61 -20.12 -14.84
N GLY A 73 4.75 -20.41 -13.85
CA GLY A 73 3.32 -20.64 -14.07
C GLY A 73 2.98 -22.05 -14.58
N LEU A 74 1.69 -22.26 -14.84
CA LEU A 74 1.14 -23.51 -15.40
C LEU A 74 0.50 -23.22 -16.77
N PRO A 75 0.50 -24.19 -17.71
CA PRO A 75 -0.23 -24.07 -18.97
C PRO A 75 -1.75 -23.98 -18.75
N GLY A 76 -2.39 -23.02 -19.42
CA GLY A 76 -3.84 -22.84 -19.41
C GLY A 76 -4.45 -22.22 -18.15
N VAL A 77 -5.78 -22.13 -18.17
CA VAL A 77 -6.64 -21.66 -17.07
C VAL A 77 -7.78 -22.64 -16.91
N ALA A 78 -8.41 -22.67 -15.73
CA ALA A 78 -9.53 -23.57 -15.48
C ALA A 78 -10.62 -23.40 -16.56
N GLU A 79 -11.02 -24.51 -17.16
CA GLU A 79 -12.02 -24.50 -18.24
C GLU A 79 -13.43 -24.31 -17.68
N SER A 80 -14.42 -24.19 -18.57
CA SER A 80 -15.84 -24.16 -18.21
C SER A 80 -16.26 -25.44 -17.47
N LEU A 81 -17.39 -25.37 -16.77
CA LEU A 81 -17.84 -26.40 -15.86
C LEU A 81 -18.22 -27.69 -16.60
N ARG A 82 -17.64 -28.80 -16.13
CA ARG A 82 -17.88 -30.14 -16.68
C ARG A 82 -18.34 -31.10 -15.62
N LEU A 83 -19.29 -31.97 -15.97
CA LEU A 83 -19.72 -33.08 -15.12
C LEU A 83 -19.01 -34.36 -15.53
N HIS A 84 -18.38 -35.02 -14.57
CA HIS A 84 -17.65 -36.27 -14.75
C HIS A 84 -18.44 -37.42 -14.16
N VAL A 85 -18.76 -38.41 -14.98
CA VAL A 85 -19.41 -39.64 -14.54
C VAL A 85 -18.32 -40.70 -14.30
N PRO A 86 -17.96 -40.99 -13.03
CA PRO A 86 -16.95 -41.98 -12.74
C PRO A 86 -17.43 -43.39 -13.10
N ALA A 87 -16.51 -44.26 -13.48
CA ALA A 87 -16.79 -45.68 -13.60
C ALA A 87 -16.63 -46.39 -12.24
N LEU A 88 -17.58 -47.28 -11.92
CA LEU A 88 -17.51 -48.20 -10.78
C LEU A 88 -16.54 -49.35 -11.07
N SER A 89 -16.62 -49.86 -12.30
CA SER A 89 -15.77 -50.95 -12.77
C SER A 89 -15.50 -50.77 -14.25
N VAL A 90 -14.24 -51.01 -14.62
CA VAL A 90 -13.82 -51.03 -16.01
C VAL A 90 -13.24 -52.39 -16.34
N SER A 91 -13.67 -52.95 -17.47
CA SER A 91 -13.07 -54.14 -18.04
C SER A 91 -12.73 -53.96 -19.50
N LEU A 92 -11.56 -54.43 -19.91
CA LEU A 92 -11.21 -54.65 -21.32
C LEU A 92 -11.41 -56.12 -21.66
N THR A 93 -11.85 -56.40 -22.88
CA THR A 93 -11.95 -57.76 -23.41
C THR A 93 -11.04 -57.87 -24.64
N ILE A 94 -10.02 -58.72 -24.53
CA ILE A 94 -9.17 -59.07 -25.68
C ILE A 94 -9.96 -59.98 -26.64
N PRO A 95 -9.90 -59.73 -27.97
CA PRO A 95 -10.61 -60.55 -28.95
C PRO A 95 -10.15 -62.02 -28.94
N ASN A 96 -11.01 -62.93 -29.40
CA ASN A 96 -10.75 -64.38 -29.37
C ASN A 96 -9.47 -64.80 -30.11
N GLY A 97 -9.04 -64.06 -31.13
CA GLY A 97 -7.83 -64.34 -31.89
C GLY A 97 -6.53 -63.86 -31.24
N GLY A 98 -6.57 -63.20 -30.08
CA GLY A 98 -5.39 -62.63 -29.44
C GLY A 98 -4.72 -61.59 -30.33
N ALA A 99 -3.39 -61.57 -30.35
CA ALA A 99 -2.61 -60.61 -31.14
C ALA A 99 -2.85 -60.74 -32.65
N LEU A 100 -3.20 -61.92 -33.15
CA LEU A 100 -3.49 -62.12 -34.59
C LEU A 100 -4.69 -61.33 -35.12
N THR A 101 -5.56 -60.86 -34.21
CA THR A 101 -6.78 -60.11 -34.56
C THR A 101 -6.71 -58.64 -34.19
N VAL A 102 -5.64 -58.23 -33.50
CA VAL A 102 -5.38 -56.83 -33.16
C VAL A 102 -4.33 -56.30 -34.14
N PRO A 103 -4.63 -55.27 -34.95
CA PRO A 103 -3.65 -54.67 -35.86
C PRO A 103 -2.43 -54.14 -35.11
N ASP A 104 -1.29 -54.15 -35.79
CA ASP A 104 -0.09 -53.43 -35.35
C ASP A 104 -0.40 -51.92 -35.21
N ASN A 105 0.21 -51.27 -34.22
CA ASN A 105 -0.05 -49.89 -33.81
C ASN A 105 -1.49 -49.61 -33.34
N ALA A 106 -2.25 -50.65 -32.93
CA ALA A 106 -3.57 -50.45 -32.33
C ALA A 106 -3.46 -49.73 -30.98
N LYS A 107 -4.45 -48.86 -30.68
CA LYS A 107 -4.40 -47.99 -29.51
C LYS A 107 -5.64 -48.06 -28.64
N PHE A 108 -5.43 -48.07 -27.33
CA PHE A 108 -6.49 -47.79 -26.36
C PHE A 108 -6.00 -46.76 -25.36
N ALA A 109 -6.91 -46.03 -24.75
CA ALA A 109 -6.57 -44.94 -23.85
C ALA A 109 -7.36 -45.04 -22.54
N LEU A 110 -6.69 -44.75 -21.42
CA LEU A 110 -7.30 -44.62 -20.10
C LEU A 110 -7.29 -43.14 -19.71
N GLY A 111 -8.46 -42.54 -19.56
CA GLY A 111 -8.62 -41.15 -19.11
C GLY A 111 -9.56 -41.08 -17.91
N ASP A 112 -9.30 -40.16 -16.99
CA ASP A 112 -10.18 -39.81 -15.87
C ASP A 112 -11.09 -38.61 -16.21
N GLY A 113 -10.96 -38.07 -17.43
CA GLY A 113 -11.67 -36.88 -17.91
C GLY A 113 -11.08 -35.55 -17.43
N VAL A 114 -10.12 -35.59 -16.49
CA VAL A 114 -9.52 -34.40 -15.88
C VAL A 114 -8.07 -34.20 -16.35
N SER A 115 -7.33 -35.29 -16.42
CA SER A 115 -5.95 -35.37 -16.86
C SER A 115 -5.89 -35.82 -18.33
N PRO A 116 -4.82 -35.47 -19.08
CA PRO A 116 -4.56 -36.08 -20.38
C PRO A 116 -4.58 -37.61 -20.26
N PRO A 117 -5.25 -38.32 -21.19
CA PRO A 117 -5.37 -39.77 -21.09
C PRO A 117 -4.02 -40.44 -21.35
N ILE A 118 -3.78 -41.57 -20.68
CA ILE A 118 -2.64 -42.42 -20.99
C ILE A 118 -3.02 -43.34 -22.15
N VAL A 119 -2.37 -43.13 -23.29
CA VAL A 119 -2.55 -43.94 -24.49
C VAL A 119 -1.57 -45.10 -24.47
N PHE A 120 -2.06 -46.30 -24.74
CA PHE A 120 -1.29 -47.53 -24.86
C PHE A 120 -1.31 -47.96 -26.33
N GLU A 121 -0.13 -48.08 -26.93
CA GLU A 121 0.07 -48.50 -28.31
C GLU A 121 0.61 -49.92 -28.33
N LEU A 122 -0.11 -50.86 -28.94
CA LEU A 122 0.38 -52.22 -29.14
C LEU A 122 1.30 -52.25 -30.36
N ASP A 123 2.51 -52.77 -30.18
CA ASP A 123 3.55 -52.75 -31.21
C ASP A 123 4.28 -54.09 -31.26
N ASP A 124 4.34 -54.69 -32.46
CA ASP A 124 4.98 -55.99 -32.68
C ASP A 124 6.37 -55.93 -33.32
N ASN A 125 6.77 -54.76 -33.85
CA ASN A 125 7.94 -54.65 -34.73
C ASN A 125 8.76 -53.36 -34.57
N ALA A 126 8.44 -52.51 -33.59
CA ALA A 126 9.06 -51.21 -33.35
C ALA A 126 8.96 -50.25 -34.55
N SER A 127 7.93 -50.41 -35.39
CA SER A 127 7.69 -49.57 -36.56
C SER A 127 6.28 -49.00 -36.53
N GLY A 128 6.12 -47.78 -37.04
CA GLY A 128 4.83 -47.08 -37.00
C GLY A 128 4.47 -46.47 -35.65
N LEU A 129 5.39 -46.53 -34.67
CA LEU A 129 5.25 -45.89 -33.36
C LEU A 129 4.83 -44.42 -33.51
N SER A 130 3.82 -44.06 -32.74
CA SER A 130 3.28 -42.72 -32.80
C SER A 130 4.22 -41.70 -32.16
N PRO A 131 4.37 -40.49 -32.76
CA PRO A 131 5.17 -39.42 -32.16
C PRO A 131 4.63 -39.04 -30.76
N GLY A 132 5.36 -39.31 -29.67
CA GLY A 132 5.04 -38.74 -28.34
C GLY A 132 5.12 -39.69 -27.14
N SER A 133 4.27 -39.40 -26.14
CA SER A 133 4.25 -39.98 -24.78
C SER A 133 3.41 -41.27 -24.64
N ASP A 134 3.09 -41.93 -25.74
CA ASP A 134 2.28 -43.16 -25.73
C ASP A 134 3.08 -44.29 -25.05
N VAL A 135 2.38 -45.12 -24.29
CA VAL A 135 2.97 -46.27 -23.60
C VAL A 135 3.04 -47.42 -24.58
N VAL A 136 4.24 -47.70 -25.08
CA VAL A 136 4.49 -48.83 -25.98
C VAL A 136 4.29 -50.14 -25.22
N VAL A 137 3.37 -50.96 -25.72
CA VAL A 137 3.06 -52.30 -25.24
C VAL A 137 3.66 -53.29 -26.23
N SER A 138 4.90 -53.69 -25.98
CA SER A 138 5.62 -54.63 -26.85
C SER A 138 4.94 -55.99 -26.88
N ILE A 139 4.57 -56.42 -28.07
CA ILE A 139 4.02 -57.74 -28.40
C ILE A 139 4.89 -58.43 -29.46
N VAL A 140 4.62 -59.71 -29.72
CA VAL A 140 5.33 -60.58 -30.67
C VAL A 140 4.44 -60.87 -31.89
N GLY A 141 3.15 -60.52 -31.81
CA GLY A 141 2.17 -60.64 -32.90
C GLY A 141 1.51 -62.03 -33.00
N ASN A 142 1.84 -62.95 -32.10
CA ASN A 142 1.29 -64.32 -32.08
C ASN A 142 0.73 -64.75 -30.71
N GLU A 143 0.65 -63.82 -29.75
CA GLU A 143 0.11 -64.08 -28.42
C GLU A 143 -1.31 -64.63 -28.49
N THR A 144 -1.55 -65.69 -27.72
CA THR A 144 -2.90 -66.15 -27.43
C THR A 144 -3.68 -65.06 -26.69
N ARG A 145 -5.01 -65.16 -26.70
CA ARG A 145 -5.87 -64.19 -26.00
C ARG A 145 -5.45 -63.91 -24.55
N THR A 146 -5.04 -64.95 -23.80
CA THR A 146 -4.63 -64.80 -22.40
C THR A 146 -3.23 -64.20 -22.27
N GLU A 147 -2.30 -64.54 -23.16
CA GLU A 147 -0.96 -63.95 -23.18
C GLU A 147 -1.04 -62.46 -23.48
N LEU A 148 -1.80 -62.07 -24.52
CA LEU A 148 -2.01 -60.66 -24.84
C LEU A 148 -2.68 -59.91 -23.68
N ALA A 149 -3.67 -60.53 -23.04
CA ALA A 149 -4.32 -59.93 -21.86
C ALA A 149 -3.33 -59.70 -20.71
N ASN A 150 -2.36 -60.60 -20.48
CA ASN A 150 -1.33 -60.44 -19.47
C ASN A 150 -0.34 -59.33 -19.82
N VAL A 151 0.07 -59.23 -21.10
CA VAL A 151 0.97 -58.17 -21.57
C VAL A 151 0.33 -56.80 -21.38
N VAL A 152 -0.91 -56.62 -21.85
CA VAL A 152 -1.68 -55.38 -21.69
C VAL A 152 -1.90 -55.07 -20.20
N ALA A 153 -2.28 -56.06 -19.40
CA ALA A 153 -2.50 -55.86 -17.96
C ALA A 153 -1.23 -55.43 -17.22
N ASN A 154 -0.05 -55.96 -17.60
CA ASN A 154 1.22 -55.56 -17.03
C ASN A 154 1.59 -54.12 -17.39
N ALA A 155 1.40 -53.72 -18.64
CA ALA A 155 1.61 -52.33 -19.05
C ALA A 155 0.73 -51.37 -18.23
N ILE A 156 -0.55 -51.72 -18.03
CA ILE A 156 -1.45 -50.91 -17.20
C ILE A 156 -0.98 -50.86 -15.74
N ARG A 157 -0.55 -51.97 -15.13
CA ARG A 157 -0.04 -51.98 -13.73
C ARG A 157 1.19 -51.09 -13.53
N ILE A 158 2.06 -51.00 -14.53
CA ILE A 158 3.26 -50.15 -14.47
C ILE A 158 2.85 -48.68 -14.41
N GLN A 159 1.89 -48.28 -15.24
CA GLN A 159 1.43 -46.89 -15.31
C GLN A 159 0.48 -46.52 -14.17
N PHE A 160 -0.30 -47.50 -13.68
CA PHE A 160 -1.32 -47.32 -12.66
C PHE A 160 -1.15 -48.33 -11.52
N PRO A 161 -0.13 -48.17 -10.67
CA PRO A 161 0.17 -49.11 -9.58
C PRO A 161 -0.93 -49.15 -8.50
N SER A 162 -1.83 -48.17 -8.46
CA SER A 162 -2.97 -48.10 -7.56
C SER A 162 -4.19 -48.90 -8.04
N LEU A 163 -4.26 -49.28 -9.33
CA LEU A 163 -5.37 -50.05 -9.87
C LEU A 163 -5.20 -51.54 -9.55
N ASN A 164 -6.29 -52.19 -9.15
CA ASN A 164 -6.31 -53.63 -8.91
C ASN A 164 -6.55 -54.38 -10.24
N VAL A 165 -5.52 -54.40 -11.08
CA VAL A 165 -5.60 -55.03 -12.41
C VAL A 165 -5.51 -56.55 -12.28
N THR A 166 -6.55 -57.26 -12.73
CA THR A 166 -6.64 -58.72 -12.75
C THR A 166 -6.97 -59.24 -14.16
N VAL A 167 -6.48 -60.43 -14.49
CA VAL A 167 -6.75 -61.10 -15.79
C VAL A 167 -7.58 -62.35 -15.55
N GLY A 168 -8.76 -62.39 -16.15
CA GLY A 168 -9.68 -63.52 -16.08
C GLY A 168 -9.38 -64.62 -17.11
N PRO A 169 -9.99 -65.81 -16.95
CA PRO A 169 -9.76 -66.98 -17.81
C PRO A 169 -10.21 -66.80 -19.28
N SER A 170 -10.89 -65.69 -19.59
CA SER A 170 -11.39 -65.35 -20.91
C SER A 170 -10.69 -64.15 -21.58
N GLY A 171 -9.48 -63.79 -21.16
CA GLY A 171 -8.80 -62.61 -21.70
C GLY A 171 -9.49 -61.29 -21.36
N GLN A 172 -10.37 -61.31 -20.35
CA GLN A 172 -10.95 -60.12 -19.76
C GLN A 172 -9.93 -59.56 -18.76
N ILE A 173 -9.63 -58.28 -18.90
CA ILE A 173 -8.79 -57.53 -17.97
C ILE A 173 -9.74 -56.68 -17.13
N SER A 174 -9.83 -56.93 -15.84
CA SER A 174 -10.58 -56.07 -14.91
C SER A 174 -9.62 -55.10 -14.25
N LEU A 175 -9.96 -53.81 -14.24
CA LEU A 175 -9.17 -52.77 -13.60
C LEU A 175 -9.54 -52.55 -12.12
N GLY A 176 -10.52 -53.31 -11.59
CA GLY A 176 -11.05 -53.11 -10.24
C GLY A 176 -11.92 -51.86 -10.14
N ASN A 177 -11.93 -51.22 -8.95
CA ASN A 177 -12.52 -49.88 -8.79
C ASN A 177 -11.66 -48.89 -9.58
N SER A 178 -12.16 -48.42 -10.72
CA SER A 178 -11.31 -47.71 -11.67
C SER A 178 -10.93 -46.30 -11.23
N GLN A 179 -11.19 -45.88 -9.98
CA GLN A 179 -10.84 -44.55 -9.45
C GLN A 179 -11.30 -43.38 -10.37
N GLY A 180 -12.38 -43.58 -11.14
CA GLY A 180 -12.87 -42.61 -12.12
C GLY A 180 -12.35 -42.77 -13.55
N TYR A 181 -11.37 -43.63 -13.82
CA TYR A 181 -10.89 -43.90 -15.18
C TYR A 181 -11.96 -44.55 -16.05
N VAL A 182 -11.99 -44.13 -17.31
CA VAL A 182 -12.80 -44.65 -18.41
C VAL A 182 -11.86 -45.06 -19.54
N VAL A 183 -12.14 -46.21 -20.16
CA VAL A 183 -11.33 -46.73 -21.27
C VAL A 183 -11.98 -46.37 -22.61
N ASP A 184 -11.22 -45.73 -23.48
CA ASP A 184 -11.52 -45.59 -24.89
C ASP A 184 -10.79 -46.67 -25.71
N THR A 185 -11.56 -47.50 -26.42
CA THR A 185 -11.06 -48.54 -27.33
C THR A 185 -11.43 -48.27 -28.79
N SER A 186 -11.80 -47.03 -29.14
CA SER A 186 -12.22 -46.67 -30.50
C SER A 186 -11.16 -46.98 -31.58
N GLN A 187 -9.88 -46.96 -31.21
CA GLN A 187 -8.73 -47.27 -32.07
C GLN A 187 -8.06 -48.62 -31.74
N ALA A 188 -8.67 -49.45 -30.88
CA ALA A 188 -8.02 -50.63 -30.30
C ALA A 188 -8.18 -51.91 -31.13
N GLY A 189 -8.64 -51.77 -32.38
CA GLY A 189 -8.61 -52.84 -33.38
C GLY A 189 -9.20 -54.18 -32.94
N GLY A 190 -10.34 -54.17 -32.23
CA GLY A 190 -11.04 -55.38 -31.78
C GLY A 190 -10.95 -55.66 -30.29
N ILE A 191 -10.08 -54.96 -29.54
CA ILE A 191 -10.21 -54.86 -28.08
C ILE A 191 -11.45 -54.02 -27.78
N THR A 192 -12.29 -54.49 -26.86
CA THR A 192 -13.51 -53.77 -26.46
C THR A 192 -13.45 -53.43 -24.97
N SER A 193 -14.09 -52.34 -24.57
CA SER A 193 -14.21 -51.96 -23.17
C SER A 193 -15.66 -51.98 -22.68
N THR A 194 -15.83 -52.15 -21.38
CA THR A 194 -17.10 -51.91 -20.69
C THR A 194 -16.80 -51.15 -19.41
N SER A 195 -17.37 -49.95 -19.31
CA SER A 195 -17.21 -49.04 -18.17
C SER A 195 -18.59 -48.85 -17.53
N ILE A 196 -18.84 -49.55 -16.43
CA ILE A 196 -20.10 -49.42 -15.67
C ILE A 196 -20.02 -48.15 -14.85
N ALA A 197 -21.04 -47.29 -14.92
CA ALA A 197 -21.08 -46.04 -14.17
C ALA A 197 -21.20 -46.28 -12.66
N ASN A 198 -20.50 -45.48 -11.86
CA ASN A 198 -20.67 -45.42 -10.42
C ASN A 198 -21.73 -44.36 -10.10
N VAL A 199 -22.99 -44.65 -10.37
CA VAL A 199 -24.12 -43.78 -10.04
C VAL A 199 -25.24 -44.65 -9.49
N ALA A 200 -25.63 -44.41 -8.24
CA ALA A 200 -26.73 -45.14 -7.60
C ALA A 200 -28.09 -44.47 -7.84
N ASP A 201 -29.14 -45.23 -7.54
CA ASP A 201 -30.52 -44.71 -7.52
C ASP A 201 -30.67 -43.62 -6.45
N MET A 202 -31.51 -42.62 -6.72
CA MET A 202 -31.79 -41.47 -5.84
C MET A 202 -30.63 -40.49 -5.62
N GLU A 203 -29.44 -40.73 -6.19
CA GLU A 203 -28.38 -39.73 -6.23
C GLU A 203 -28.86 -38.49 -7.00
N SER A 204 -28.47 -37.30 -6.52
CA SER A 204 -28.95 -36.05 -7.08
C SER A 204 -27.90 -34.96 -7.11
N PHE A 205 -28.00 -34.09 -8.11
CA PHE A 205 -27.21 -32.86 -8.22
C PHE A 205 -28.12 -31.70 -8.63
N ALA A 206 -27.68 -30.47 -8.38
CA ALA A 206 -28.43 -29.28 -8.74
C ALA A 206 -27.65 -28.40 -9.71
N ILE A 207 -28.36 -27.80 -10.67
CA ILE A 207 -27.83 -26.73 -11.52
C ILE A 207 -28.72 -25.51 -11.29
N GLN A 208 -28.10 -24.35 -11.06
CA GLN A 208 -28.81 -23.10 -10.83
C GLN A 208 -28.21 -22.00 -11.69
N VAL A 209 -29.07 -21.26 -12.39
CA VAL A 209 -28.73 -19.96 -12.97
C VAL A 209 -29.03 -18.85 -11.96
N ALA A 210 -28.14 -17.88 -11.83
CA ALA A 210 -28.27 -16.79 -10.87
C ALA A 210 -29.62 -16.05 -11.02
N GLY A 211 -30.27 -15.81 -9.88
CA GLY A 211 -31.61 -15.21 -9.84
C GLY A 211 -32.78 -16.16 -10.08
N SER A 212 -32.53 -17.46 -10.33
CA SER A 212 -33.58 -18.49 -10.48
C SER A 212 -33.49 -19.56 -9.39
N ALA A 213 -34.56 -20.34 -9.21
CA ALA A 213 -34.54 -21.51 -8.33
C ALA A 213 -33.65 -22.62 -8.92
N PRO A 214 -32.94 -23.41 -8.09
CA PRO A 214 -32.14 -24.54 -8.57
C PRO A 214 -33.02 -25.61 -9.21
N VAL A 215 -32.56 -26.18 -10.32
CA VAL A 215 -33.14 -27.39 -10.92
C VAL A 215 -32.36 -28.59 -10.39
N VAL A 216 -33.06 -29.46 -9.66
CA VAL A 216 -32.46 -30.66 -9.07
C VAL A 216 -32.72 -31.86 -9.98
N PHE A 217 -31.66 -32.52 -10.40
CA PHE A 217 -31.69 -33.75 -11.19
C PHE A 217 -31.51 -34.95 -10.28
N GLU A 218 -32.25 -36.04 -10.53
CA GLU A 218 -32.18 -37.28 -9.76
C GLU A 218 -32.01 -38.48 -10.71
N PHE A 219 -31.01 -39.31 -10.44
CA PHE A 219 -30.82 -40.56 -11.18
C PHE A 219 -31.86 -41.60 -10.76
N ASN A 220 -32.50 -42.20 -11.75
CA ASN A 220 -33.52 -43.23 -11.57
C ASN A 220 -33.13 -44.47 -12.38
N ASN A 221 -32.70 -45.53 -11.69
CA ASN A 221 -32.21 -46.74 -12.34
C ASN A 221 -33.20 -47.91 -12.34
N ASN A 222 -34.33 -47.77 -11.63
CA ASN A 222 -35.30 -48.85 -11.41
C ASN A 222 -36.73 -48.51 -11.87
N GLY A 223 -36.95 -47.32 -12.47
CA GLY A 223 -38.26 -46.85 -12.90
C GLY A 223 -39.20 -46.51 -11.74
N GLY A 224 -38.66 -46.37 -10.53
CA GLY A 224 -39.35 -45.94 -9.32
C GLY A 224 -39.74 -44.46 -9.37
N SER A 225 -40.47 -44.01 -8.34
CA SER A 225 -40.90 -42.60 -8.26
C SER A 225 -39.73 -41.70 -7.94
N VAL A 226 -39.53 -40.67 -8.76
CA VAL A 226 -38.58 -39.59 -8.49
C VAL A 226 -39.10 -38.71 -7.37
N THR A 227 -38.21 -38.19 -6.52
CA THR A 227 -38.58 -37.25 -5.46
C THR A 227 -39.33 -36.05 -6.05
N GLY A 228 -40.45 -35.66 -5.42
CA GLY A 228 -41.32 -34.58 -5.92
C GLY A 228 -40.56 -33.27 -6.14
N GLY A 229 -40.71 -32.69 -7.34
CA GLY A 229 -40.05 -31.45 -7.75
C GLY A 229 -38.66 -31.62 -8.40
N ARG A 230 -38.16 -32.85 -8.56
CA ARG A 230 -36.88 -33.13 -9.23
C ARG A 230 -37.10 -33.62 -10.68
N VAL A 231 -36.09 -33.42 -11.51
CA VAL A 231 -36.05 -33.86 -12.91
C VAL A 231 -35.37 -35.23 -12.98
N ALA A 232 -36.08 -36.22 -13.51
CA ALA A 232 -35.59 -37.59 -13.58
C ALA A 232 -34.55 -37.79 -14.70
N ILE A 233 -33.42 -38.42 -14.37
CA ILE A 233 -32.46 -38.97 -15.33
C ILE A 233 -32.62 -40.49 -15.31
N ASN A 234 -33.43 -41.00 -16.24
CA ASN A 234 -33.72 -42.43 -16.32
C ASN A 234 -32.55 -43.17 -16.97
N ILE A 235 -31.99 -44.13 -16.25
CA ILE A 235 -30.86 -44.95 -16.69
C ILE A 235 -31.16 -46.44 -16.46
N PRO A 236 -30.52 -47.37 -17.17
CA PRO A 236 -30.63 -48.80 -16.87
C PRO A 236 -30.03 -49.16 -15.49
N THR A 237 -30.47 -50.26 -14.87
CA THR A 237 -29.93 -50.80 -13.58
C THR A 237 -28.44 -51.14 -13.59
N SER A 238 -27.81 -51.19 -14.76
CA SER A 238 -26.36 -51.39 -14.94
C SER A 238 -25.85 -50.52 -16.07
N ALA A 239 -26.17 -49.23 -16.00
CA ALA A 239 -25.82 -48.25 -17.02
C ALA A 239 -24.30 -48.16 -17.22
N THR A 240 -23.87 -48.11 -18.48
CA THR A 240 -22.49 -47.73 -18.79
C THR A 240 -22.31 -46.22 -18.61
N VAL A 241 -21.08 -45.78 -18.39
CA VAL A 241 -20.73 -44.35 -18.30
C VAL A 241 -21.29 -43.57 -19.50
N SER A 242 -21.13 -44.11 -20.72
CA SER A 242 -21.66 -43.49 -21.93
C SER A 242 -23.19 -43.37 -21.94
N GLN A 243 -23.91 -44.36 -21.41
CA GLN A 243 -25.37 -44.29 -21.29
C GLN A 243 -25.82 -43.22 -20.29
N VAL A 244 -25.13 -43.11 -19.15
CA VAL A 244 -25.42 -42.08 -18.15
C VAL A 244 -25.16 -40.69 -18.71
N VAL A 245 -24.00 -40.46 -19.32
CA VAL A 245 -23.66 -39.15 -19.93
C VAL A 245 -24.64 -38.77 -21.05
N SER A 246 -25.05 -39.72 -21.88
CA SER A 246 -26.06 -39.48 -22.93
C SER A 246 -27.43 -39.12 -22.34
N ALA A 247 -27.84 -39.78 -21.25
CA ALA A 247 -29.08 -39.45 -20.55
C ALA A 247 -29.00 -38.06 -19.92
N MET A 248 -27.88 -37.72 -19.28
CA MET A 248 -27.64 -36.39 -18.70
C MET A 248 -27.69 -35.29 -19.77
N GLN A 249 -27.01 -35.47 -20.91
CA GLN A 249 -27.02 -34.51 -22.01
C GLN A 249 -28.44 -34.18 -22.46
N SER A 250 -29.23 -35.23 -22.73
CA SER A 250 -30.61 -35.10 -23.21
C SER A 250 -31.52 -34.42 -22.18
N VAL A 251 -31.44 -34.85 -20.91
CA VAL A 251 -32.30 -34.34 -19.85
C VAL A 251 -31.95 -32.90 -19.50
N ILE A 252 -30.67 -32.58 -19.29
CA ILE A 252 -30.21 -31.22 -18.95
C ILE A 252 -30.50 -30.25 -20.11
N GLY A 253 -30.18 -30.62 -21.35
CA GLY A 253 -30.46 -29.80 -22.54
C GLY A 253 -31.96 -29.62 -22.83
N GLY A 254 -32.82 -30.49 -22.28
CA GLY A 254 -34.27 -30.38 -22.37
C GLY A 254 -34.91 -29.41 -21.37
N VAL A 255 -34.18 -28.95 -20.35
CA VAL A 255 -34.72 -28.04 -19.34
C VAL A 255 -34.65 -26.59 -19.83
N ALA A 256 -35.77 -26.08 -20.35
CA ALA A 256 -35.87 -24.73 -20.90
C ALA A 256 -35.47 -23.61 -19.92
N SER A 257 -35.71 -23.78 -18.62
CA SER A 257 -35.34 -22.79 -17.60
C SER A 257 -33.82 -22.69 -17.36
N LEU A 258 -33.05 -23.71 -17.77
CA LEU A 258 -31.59 -23.66 -17.73
C LEU A 258 -31.00 -23.14 -19.03
N GLY A 259 -31.64 -23.35 -20.19
CA GLY A 259 -31.15 -22.82 -21.47
C GLY A 259 -29.76 -23.32 -21.89
N LEU A 260 -29.31 -24.45 -21.35
CA LEU A 260 -28.00 -25.04 -21.63
C LEU A 260 -28.04 -25.89 -22.90
N ALA A 261 -26.88 -26.02 -23.56
CA ALA A 261 -26.67 -26.91 -24.70
C ALA A 261 -25.50 -27.87 -24.44
N PRO A 262 -25.66 -28.87 -23.55
CA PRO A 262 -24.54 -29.71 -23.13
C PRO A 262 -23.97 -30.56 -24.28
N SER A 263 -22.66 -30.78 -24.28
CA SER A 263 -21.95 -31.61 -25.25
C SER A 263 -21.17 -32.73 -24.57
N ILE A 264 -21.25 -33.94 -25.13
CA ILE A 264 -20.50 -35.10 -24.66
C ILE A 264 -19.05 -34.96 -25.08
N GLU A 265 -18.14 -35.13 -24.12
CA GLU A 265 -16.71 -35.23 -24.31
C GLU A 265 -16.24 -36.68 -24.03
N PRO A 266 -15.00 -37.05 -24.45
CA PRO A 266 -14.43 -38.36 -24.14
C PRO A 266 -14.36 -38.65 -22.63
N TYR A 267 -14.16 -39.92 -22.28
CA TYR A 267 -13.90 -40.36 -20.90
C TYR A 267 -14.98 -40.05 -19.86
N GLY A 268 -16.25 -40.00 -20.28
CA GLY A 268 -17.38 -39.87 -19.35
C GLY A 268 -17.68 -38.44 -18.91
N VAL A 269 -17.27 -37.47 -19.73
CA VAL A 269 -17.36 -36.05 -19.44
C VAL A 269 -18.53 -35.42 -20.19
N LEU A 270 -19.26 -34.54 -19.51
CA LEU A 270 -20.31 -33.70 -20.09
C LEU A 270 -19.95 -32.23 -19.86
N ALA A 271 -19.60 -31.51 -20.92
CA ALA A 271 -19.48 -30.06 -20.88
C ALA A 271 -20.88 -29.44 -20.89
N LEU A 272 -21.15 -28.52 -19.96
CA LEU A 272 -22.47 -27.88 -19.86
C LEU A 272 -22.65 -26.75 -20.87
N ASN A 273 -21.55 -26.17 -21.38
CA ASN A 273 -21.53 -25.02 -22.28
C ASN A 273 -22.29 -23.82 -21.70
N GLU A 274 -22.03 -23.57 -20.42
CA GLU A 274 -22.65 -22.58 -19.57
C GLU A 274 -21.86 -21.25 -19.54
N THR A 275 -22.38 -20.27 -18.81
CA THR A 275 -21.72 -18.98 -18.57
C THR A 275 -21.35 -18.81 -17.10
N THR A 276 -20.76 -17.68 -16.73
CA THR A 276 -20.43 -17.33 -15.34
C THR A 276 -21.64 -17.24 -14.40
N MET A 277 -22.86 -17.26 -14.94
CA MET A 277 -24.11 -17.13 -14.17
C MET A 277 -24.58 -18.44 -13.53
N TYR A 278 -23.90 -19.56 -13.79
CA TYR A 278 -24.34 -20.88 -13.35
C TYR A 278 -23.57 -21.35 -12.11
N THR A 279 -24.24 -22.15 -11.29
CA THR A 279 -23.62 -22.90 -10.20
C THR A 279 -24.09 -24.34 -10.27
N VAL A 280 -23.23 -25.26 -9.84
CA VAL A 280 -23.51 -26.68 -9.79
C VAL A 280 -23.18 -27.20 -8.41
N ASP A 281 -24.07 -28.02 -7.85
CA ASP A 281 -23.87 -28.72 -6.60
C ASP A 281 -23.93 -30.23 -6.85
N THR A 282 -22.78 -30.88 -6.76
CA THR A 282 -22.58 -32.32 -6.93
C THR A 282 -22.43 -33.06 -5.60
N SER A 283 -22.61 -32.40 -4.45
CA SER A 283 -22.29 -32.97 -3.14
C SER A 283 -23.13 -34.20 -2.73
N ALA A 284 -24.28 -34.41 -3.38
CA ALA A 284 -25.20 -35.51 -3.12
C ALA A 284 -25.23 -36.57 -4.25
N THR A 285 -24.18 -36.65 -5.05
CA THR A 285 -24.03 -37.61 -6.15
C THR A 285 -22.59 -38.10 -6.26
N SER A 286 -22.40 -39.23 -6.93
CA SER A 286 -21.08 -39.74 -7.30
C SER A 286 -20.49 -39.02 -8.53
N VAL A 287 -21.33 -38.33 -9.31
CA VAL A 287 -20.87 -37.43 -10.37
C VAL A 287 -20.14 -36.26 -9.72
N PHE A 288 -18.98 -35.87 -10.23
CA PHE A 288 -18.26 -34.70 -9.72
C PHE A 288 -18.08 -33.66 -10.82
N ASP A 289 -17.98 -32.40 -10.43
CA ASP A 289 -17.73 -31.29 -11.33
C ASP A 289 -16.26 -30.88 -11.33
N THR A 290 -15.78 -30.41 -12.48
CA THR A 290 -14.49 -29.72 -12.62
C THR A 290 -14.66 -28.43 -13.42
N GLY A 291 -13.64 -27.59 -13.41
CA GLY A 291 -13.68 -26.26 -14.05
C GLY A 291 -14.33 -25.21 -13.14
N VAL A 292 -14.63 -24.06 -13.73
CA VAL A 292 -15.34 -22.97 -13.06
C VAL A 292 -16.43 -22.43 -13.99
N PRO A 293 -17.55 -21.90 -13.46
CA PRO A 293 -18.63 -21.39 -14.28
C PRO A 293 -18.16 -20.39 -15.34
N GLY A 294 -18.43 -20.67 -16.62
CA GLY A 294 -18.03 -19.82 -17.74
C GLY A 294 -16.54 -19.82 -18.09
N GLY A 295 -15.73 -20.63 -17.39
CA GLY A 295 -14.29 -20.69 -17.57
C GLY A 295 -13.54 -19.55 -16.88
N ALA A 296 -12.29 -19.80 -16.50
CA ALA A 296 -11.44 -18.80 -15.89
C ALA A 296 -10.91 -17.81 -16.95
N VAL A 297 -10.83 -16.53 -16.57
CA VAL A 297 -10.20 -15.49 -17.39
C VAL A 297 -8.69 -15.56 -17.21
N ALA A 298 -7.96 -15.70 -18.31
CA ALA A 298 -6.50 -15.64 -18.29
C ALA A 298 -6.00 -14.22 -18.00
N ILE A 299 -5.14 -14.10 -16.99
CA ILE A 299 -4.42 -12.86 -16.68
C ILE A 299 -2.98 -13.08 -17.10
N PRO A 300 -2.56 -12.59 -18.28
CA PRO A 300 -1.18 -12.73 -18.72
C PRO A 300 -0.29 -11.90 -17.78
N VAL A 301 0.70 -12.54 -17.16
CA VAL A 301 1.66 -11.85 -16.33
C VAL A 301 3.05 -12.04 -16.92
N GLN A 302 3.74 -10.94 -17.20
CA GLN A 302 5.11 -10.95 -17.70
C GLN A 302 6.06 -10.77 -16.50
N PRO A 303 6.77 -11.83 -16.06
CA PRO A 303 7.74 -11.71 -14.99
C PRO A 303 8.83 -10.72 -15.38
N SER A 304 9.11 -9.73 -14.53
CA SER A 304 10.22 -8.80 -14.70
C SER A 304 10.87 -8.52 -13.34
N LEU A 305 12.08 -7.95 -13.31
CA LEU A 305 12.73 -7.55 -12.07
C LEU A 305 11.98 -6.43 -11.31
N SER A 306 10.96 -5.83 -11.92
CA SER A 306 10.09 -4.78 -11.34
C SER A 306 8.75 -5.33 -10.86
N TYR A 307 8.64 -6.65 -10.65
CA TYR A 307 7.41 -7.29 -10.20
C TYR A 307 7.01 -6.80 -8.80
N THR A 308 5.96 -5.98 -8.73
CA THR A 308 5.40 -5.50 -7.47
C THR A 308 3.97 -5.99 -7.30
N SER A 309 3.52 -6.07 -6.05
CA SER A 309 2.12 -6.38 -5.74
C SER A 309 1.15 -5.36 -6.35
N GLN A 310 1.60 -4.11 -6.55
CA GLN A 310 0.84 -3.06 -7.24
C GLN A 310 0.68 -3.35 -8.74
N PHE A 311 1.71 -3.84 -9.41
CA PHE A 311 1.62 -4.24 -10.83
C PHE A 311 0.60 -5.36 -11.03
N VAL A 312 0.65 -6.40 -10.18
CA VAL A 312 -0.32 -7.52 -10.21
C VAL A 312 -1.74 -7.02 -9.93
N ALA A 313 -1.90 -6.10 -8.97
CA ALA A 313 -3.21 -5.50 -8.69
C ALA A 313 -3.77 -4.72 -9.90
N GLY A 314 -2.92 -4.04 -10.67
CA GLY A 314 -3.32 -3.36 -11.90
C GLY A 314 -3.85 -4.32 -12.97
N LEU A 315 -3.13 -5.42 -13.22
CA LEU A 315 -3.57 -6.45 -14.16
C LEU A 315 -4.91 -7.11 -13.74
N LEU A 316 -5.09 -7.34 -12.44
CA LEU A 316 -6.35 -7.84 -11.89
C LEU A 316 -7.50 -6.85 -12.08
N ILE A 317 -7.27 -5.56 -11.84
CA ILE A 317 -8.27 -4.50 -12.04
C ILE A 317 -8.71 -4.46 -13.51
N GLU A 318 -7.76 -4.46 -14.44
CA GLU A 318 -8.06 -4.48 -15.88
C GLU A 318 -8.87 -5.72 -16.26
N ALA A 319 -8.45 -6.90 -15.81
CA ALA A 319 -9.14 -8.16 -16.10
C ALA A 319 -10.57 -8.20 -15.53
N ILE A 320 -10.77 -7.73 -14.29
CA ILE A 320 -12.07 -7.70 -13.65
C ILE A 320 -13.00 -6.73 -14.38
N ASN A 321 -12.58 -5.49 -14.61
CA ASN A 321 -13.42 -4.48 -15.24
C ASN A 321 -13.78 -4.85 -16.70
N ALA A 322 -12.89 -5.55 -17.40
CA ALA A 322 -13.15 -6.01 -18.76
C ALA A 322 -14.17 -7.18 -18.84
N ASN A 323 -14.21 -8.04 -17.82
CA ASN A 323 -14.99 -9.29 -17.87
C ASN A 323 -16.19 -9.32 -16.91
N GLN A 324 -16.29 -8.37 -15.97
CA GLN A 324 -17.35 -8.27 -14.96
C GLN A 324 -17.92 -6.85 -14.92
N PRO A 325 -18.76 -6.44 -15.88
CA PRO A 325 -19.25 -5.05 -16.00
C PRO A 325 -20.13 -4.59 -14.82
N ALA A 326 -20.62 -5.52 -14.00
CA ALA A 326 -21.35 -5.22 -12.77
C ALA A 326 -20.44 -4.96 -11.56
N VAL A 327 -19.13 -5.19 -11.70
CA VAL A 327 -18.12 -4.98 -10.66
C VAL A 327 -17.22 -3.83 -11.09
N ASP A 328 -17.02 -2.88 -10.18
CA ASP A 328 -16.05 -1.79 -10.36
C ASP A 328 -14.82 -2.06 -9.48
N ALA A 329 -13.73 -2.46 -10.12
CA ALA A 329 -12.45 -2.71 -9.50
C ALA A 329 -11.53 -1.50 -9.59
N ARG A 330 -10.94 -1.09 -8.47
CA ARG A 330 -9.99 0.04 -8.39
C ARG A 330 -8.89 -0.21 -7.37
N PHE A 331 -7.79 0.55 -7.49
CA PHE A 331 -6.71 0.52 -6.51
C PHE A 331 -7.16 1.09 -5.16
N ARG A 332 -6.72 0.46 -4.06
CA ARG A 332 -6.90 0.96 -2.69
C ARG A 332 -5.57 1.36 -2.02
N GLY A 333 -4.46 1.31 -2.77
CA GLY A 333 -3.10 1.57 -2.29
C GLY A 333 -2.27 0.29 -2.13
N GLY A 334 -0.99 0.38 -2.46
CA GLY A 334 -0.09 -0.78 -2.53
C GLY A 334 -0.62 -1.86 -3.48
N GLY A 335 -0.49 -3.13 -3.08
CA GLY A 335 -1.02 -4.29 -3.81
C GLY A 335 -2.47 -4.66 -3.47
N THR A 336 -3.30 -3.72 -2.98
CA THR A 336 -4.68 -4.00 -2.57
C THR A 336 -5.70 -3.43 -3.57
N ILE A 337 -6.77 -4.20 -3.79
CA ILE A 337 -7.85 -3.90 -4.75
C ILE A 337 -9.14 -3.69 -3.97
N TYR A 338 -9.88 -2.64 -4.32
CA TYR A 338 -11.26 -2.44 -3.88
C TYR A 338 -12.20 -2.90 -4.99
N LEU A 339 -13.20 -3.71 -4.64
CA LEU A 339 -14.22 -4.23 -5.56
C LEU A 339 -15.59 -3.74 -5.10
N ASN A 340 -16.23 -2.90 -5.91
CA ASN A 340 -17.61 -2.48 -5.70
C ASN A 340 -18.56 -3.36 -6.51
N GLY A 341 -19.72 -3.72 -5.96
CA GLY A 341 -20.73 -4.51 -6.67
C GLY A 341 -20.45 -6.03 -6.77
N ALA A 342 -19.29 -6.50 -6.30
CA ALA A 342 -19.01 -7.94 -6.22
C ALA A 342 -19.91 -8.63 -5.18
N VAL A 343 -20.72 -9.60 -5.62
CA VAL A 343 -21.68 -10.32 -4.76
C VAL A 343 -21.01 -11.41 -3.91
N ALA A 344 -19.93 -12.00 -4.41
CA ALA A 344 -19.11 -12.98 -3.70
C ALA A 344 -17.68 -13.00 -4.25
N ILE A 345 -16.72 -13.34 -3.39
CA ILE A 345 -15.31 -13.56 -3.76
C ILE A 345 -14.89 -14.88 -3.11
N GLN A 346 -14.29 -15.77 -3.89
CA GLN A 346 -13.76 -17.05 -3.43
C GLN A 346 -12.31 -17.23 -3.91
N GLY A 347 -11.56 -18.13 -3.26
CA GLY A 347 -10.20 -18.51 -3.70
C GLY A 347 -9.07 -17.55 -3.28
N ILE A 348 -9.39 -16.38 -2.72
CA ILE A 348 -8.42 -15.45 -2.14
C ILE A 348 -8.87 -14.96 -0.76
N ARG A 349 -7.94 -14.45 0.05
CA ARG A 349 -8.32 -13.75 1.29
C ARG A 349 -9.00 -12.43 0.92
N ALA A 350 -10.30 -12.36 1.12
CA ALA A 350 -11.09 -11.15 1.00
C ALA A 350 -11.60 -10.74 2.39
N PHE A 351 -11.69 -9.44 2.64
CA PHE A 351 -12.34 -8.86 3.79
C PHE A 351 -13.50 -7.99 3.29
N ALA A 352 -14.72 -8.32 3.71
CA ALA A 352 -15.84 -7.42 3.51
C ALA A 352 -15.68 -6.24 4.49
N VAL A 353 -15.75 -5.03 3.97
CA VAL A 353 -15.85 -3.83 4.79
C VAL A 353 -17.33 -3.47 4.79
N ASP A 354 -18.01 -3.73 5.89
CA ASP A 354 -19.38 -3.24 6.07
C ASP A 354 -19.37 -1.71 6.03
N ALA A 355 -20.41 -1.12 5.43
CA ALA A 355 -20.61 0.31 5.51
C ALA A 355 -20.66 0.73 6.99
N VAL A 356 -19.91 1.76 7.35
CA VAL A 356 -19.92 2.30 8.71
C VAL A 356 -21.36 2.69 9.05
N GLN A 357 -21.83 2.23 10.21
CA GLN A 357 -23.17 2.54 10.71
C GLN A 357 -23.08 3.56 11.83
N ASP A 358 -24.04 4.49 11.89
CA ASP A 358 -24.18 5.36 13.04
C ASP A 358 -24.74 4.61 14.27
N LEU A 359 -24.81 5.28 15.43
CA LEU A 359 -25.33 4.68 16.66
C LEU A 359 -26.82 4.29 16.58
N ALA A 360 -27.55 4.79 15.57
CA ALA A 360 -28.94 4.43 15.30
C ALA A 360 -29.08 3.27 14.29
N GLY A 361 -27.96 2.70 13.82
CA GLY A 361 -27.93 1.60 12.86
C GLY A 361 -28.19 2.03 11.42
N ASN A 362 -28.21 3.33 11.12
CA ASN A 362 -28.30 3.80 9.75
C ASN A 362 -26.94 3.59 9.08
N GLN A 363 -26.95 3.05 7.87
CA GLN A 363 -25.76 3.05 7.03
C GLN A 363 -25.41 4.50 6.70
N LEU A 364 -24.16 4.91 6.96
CA LEU A 364 -23.68 6.20 6.50
C LEU A 364 -23.79 6.24 4.97
N GLN A 365 -24.40 7.31 4.45
CA GLN A 365 -24.53 7.51 3.02
C GLN A 365 -23.24 8.07 2.46
N SER A 366 -22.89 7.63 1.25
CA SER A 366 -21.79 8.20 0.46
C SER A 366 -21.95 9.72 0.35
N ASN A 367 -20.90 10.46 0.66
CA ASN A 367 -20.83 11.91 0.44
C ASN A 367 -20.30 12.28 -0.95
N GLN A 368 -19.94 11.29 -1.78
CA GLN A 368 -19.49 11.50 -3.16
C GLN A 368 -20.48 10.93 -4.20
N PRO A 369 -20.59 11.55 -5.39
CA PRO A 369 -21.40 11.03 -6.51
C PRO A 369 -20.97 9.65 -7.01
N THR A 370 -19.73 9.24 -6.71
CA THR A 370 -19.12 7.96 -7.09
C THR A 370 -19.56 6.79 -6.20
N GLY A 371 -20.30 7.05 -5.12
CA GLY A 371 -20.64 6.04 -4.11
C GLY A 371 -19.55 5.80 -3.05
N GLU A 372 -18.48 6.60 -3.06
CA GLU A 372 -17.42 6.56 -2.04
C GLU A 372 -17.81 7.32 -0.77
N THR A 373 -17.60 6.67 0.38
CA THR A 373 -17.61 7.35 1.68
C THR A 373 -16.17 7.61 2.07
N GLN A 374 -15.76 8.87 2.10
CA GLN A 374 -14.44 9.24 2.61
C GLN A 374 -14.58 9.52 4.11
N PHE A 375 -13.89 8.73 4.93
CA PHE A 375 -13.65 9.07 6.33
C PHE A 375 -12.19 9.49 6.47
N THR A 376 -11.97 10.64 7.10
CA THR A 376 -10.63 11.03 7.53
C THR A 376 -10.33 10.26 8.81
N ILE A 377 -9.55 9.17 8.69
CA ILE A 377 -8.88 8.57 9.84
C ILE A 377 -7.59 9.34 10.01
N ILE A 378 -7.54 10.17 11.04
CA ILE A 378 -6.34 10.88 11.46
C ILE A 378 -5.43 9.84 12.11
N LEU A 379 -4.51 9.26 11.33
CA LEU A 379 -3.40 8.46 11.84
C LEU A 379 -2.34 9.41 12.41
N GLY A 380 -1.64 8.99 13.47
CA GLY A 380 -0.91 9.83 14.43
C GLY A 380 0.17 10.82 13.96
N ASP A 381 0.31 11.06 12.66
CA ASP A 381 1.24 12.03 12.06
C ASP A 381 0.50 13.12 11.25
N VAL A 382 -0.78 13.39 11.57
CA VAL A 382 -1.44 14.59 11.04
C VAL A 382 -1.00 15.76 11.90
N ALA A 383 -0.27 16.66 11.27
CA ALA A 383 0.12 17.93 11.85
C ALA A 383 -1.15 18.78 12.06
N LEU A 384 -1.30 19.32 13.27
CA LEU A 384 -2.49 20.04 13.71
C LEU A 384 -2.12 21.50 13.92
N ASP A 385 -2.88 22.40 13.34
CA ASP A 385 -2.83 23.84 13.55
C ASP A 385 -3.74 24.16 14.75
N TYR A 386 -3.19 24.71 15.83
CA TYR A 386 -3.92 25.19 17.01
C TYR A 386 -3.76 26.69 17.15
N GLY A 387 -4.82 27.38 17.59
CA GLY A 387 -4.67 28.80 17.89
C GLY A 387 -3.92 29.11 19.20
N ASP A 388 -3.88 30.39 19.51
CA ASP A 388 -3.00 31.00 20.51
C ASP A 388 -3.67 32.08 21.39
N ALA A 389 -4.99 32.26 21.23
CA ALA A 389 -5.81 33.07 22.11
C ALA A 389 -5.66 32.63 23.58
N PRO A 390 -5.93 33.49 24.58
CA PRO A 390 -5.87 33.09 25.98
C PRO A 390 -6.68 31.83 26.26
N ASN A 391 -6.17 30.95 27.11
CA ASN A 391 -6.78 29.63 27.30
C ASN A 391 -8.20 29.65 27.91
N THR A 392 -8.71 30.82 28.34
CA THR A 392 -10.14 30.99 28.62
C THR A 392 -11.01 30.59 27.42
N TYR A 393 -10.50 30.79 26.19
CA TYR A 393 -11.15 30.42 24.94
C TYR A 393 -10.99 28.94 24.54
N GLN A 394 -10.51 28.10 25.46
CA GLN A 394 -10.20 26.68 25.22
C GLN A 394 -9.20 26.52 24.09
N THR A 395 -7.98 26.97 24.32
CA THR A 395 -6.91 26.97 23.33
C THR A 395 -6.10 25.68 23.40
N LEU A 396 -5.84 25.20 24.63
CA LEU A 396 -5.08 23.97 24.84
C LEU A 396 -5.88 22.70 24.47
N LEU A 397 -5.17 21.69 23.97
CA LEU A 397 -5.62 20.33 23.72
C LEU A 397 -6.22 19.68 24.97
N ALA A 398 -5.66 19.94 26.15
CA ALA A 398 -6.20 19.48 27.43
C ALA A 398 -7.65 19.97 27.66
N ASN A 399 -8.02 21.10 27.06
CA ASN A 399 -9.35 21.69 27.08
C ASN A 399 -10.15 21.40 25.79
N ASN A 400 -9.69 20.45 24.97
CA ASN A 400 -10.22 20.15 23.64
C ASN A 400 -10.25 21.39 22.73
N GLY A 401 -9.12 22.10 22.66
CA GLY A 401 -9.03 23.33 21.91
C GLY A 401 -9.30 23.18 20.41
N ALA A 402 -9.78 24.29 19.83
CA ALA A 402 -10.05 24.39 18.41
C ALA A 402 -8.73 24.20 17.63
N ARG A 403 -8.80 23.37 16.59
CA ARG A 403 -7.64 23.03 15.77
C ARG A 403 -8.06 22.55 14.39
N HIS A 404 -7.17 22.68 13.43
CA HIS A 404 -7.33 22.22 12.07
C HIS A 404 -6.28 21.17 11.73
N ALA A 405 -6.65 20.21 10.88
CA ALA A 405 -5.70 19.24 10.37
C ALA A 405 -5.07 19.78 9.10
N GLN A 406 -3.73 19.86 9.07
CA GLN A 406 -3.00 20.15 7.85
C GLN A 406 -2.98 18.88 6.99
N VAL A 407 -3.89 18.81 6.02
CA VAL A 407 -4.05 17.64 5.13
C VAL A 407 -3.30 17.88 3.83
N VAL A 408 -2.43 16.94 3.46
CA VAL A 408 -1.70 16.96 2.18
C VAL A 408 -2.69 17.08 1.02
N GLY A 409 -2.56 18.15 0.23
CA GLY A 409 -3.41 18.43 -0.93
C GLY A 409 -4.64 19.29 -0.64
N ASN A 410 -4.92 19.66 0.62
CA ASN A 410 -5.87 20.73 0.92
C ASN A 410 -5.19 22.09 0.71
N THR A 411 -5.78 22.90 -0.16
CA THR A 411 -5.27 24.23 -0.51
C THR A 411 -5.94 25.35 0.26
N LEU A 412 -7.12 25.15 0.84
CA LEU A 412 -7.90 26.17 1.54
C LEU A 412 -7.28 26.50 2.90
N ARG A 413 -6.90 27.78 3.07
CA ARG A 413 -6.45 28.38 4.32
C ARG A 413 -6.82 29.86 4.38
N LEU A 414 -6.80 30.42 5.58
CA LEU A 414 -6.76 31.86 5.77
C LEU A 414 -5.34 32.34 5.48
N GLY A 415 -5.21 33.46 4.78
CA GLY A 415 -3.92 34.09 4.62
C GLY A 415 -2.93 33.27 3.79
N SER A 416 -1.64 33.47 4.07
CA SER A 416 -0.57 32.92 3.24
C SER A 416 -0.06 31.56 3.70
N ARG A 417 -0.18 31.22 5.00
CA ARG A 417 0.42 30.04 5.64
C ARG A 417 -0.54 29.38 6.65
N VAL A 418 -0.12 28.20 7.12
CA VAL A 418 -0.68 27.43 8.24
C VAL A 418 0.54 26.71 8.81
N ASP A 419 0.88 26.95 10.07
CA ASP A 419 1.85 26.16 10.81
C ASP A 419 1.14 25.08 11.66
N THR A 420 1.90 24.28 12.39
CA THR A 420 1.33 23.13 13.12
C THR A 420 2.05 22.87 14.43
N GLU A 421 1.26 22.68 15.48
CA GLU A 421 1.68 22.55 16.86
C GLU A 421 1.18 21.23 17.45
N ALA A 422 1.88 20.77 18.49
CA ALA A 422 1.41 19.65 19.29
C ALA A 422 0.22 20.04 20.20
N ASP A 423 0.13 21.32 20.57
CA ASP A 423 -0.84 21.91 21.49
C ASP A 423 -0.95 23.42 21.22
N GLY A 424 -2.06 24.06 21.59
CA GLY A 424 -2.25 25.50 21.39
C GLY A 424 -1.29 26.35 22.22
N GLN A 425 -1.02 27.57 21.76
CA GLN A 425 0.03 28.44 22.32
C GLN A 425 -0.54 29.69 23.02
N PRO A 426 -1.42 29.56 24.04
CA PRO A 426 -2.18 30.67 24.59
C PRO A 426 -1.30 31.78 25.18
N ASN A 427 -1.48 33.01 24.70
CA ASN A 427 -0.91 34.19 25.33
C ASN A 427 -1.91 35.37 25.36
N ALA A 428 -1.51 36.50 25.95
CA ALA A 428 -2.40 37.64 26.11
C ALA A 428 -2.61 38.44 24.80
N MET A 429 -1.66 38.37 23.87
CA MET A 429 -1.72 39.13 22.63
C MET A 429 -2.37 38.34 21.49
N ALA A 430 -2.51 37.02 21.64
CA ALA A 430 -2.73 36.09 20.53
C ALA A 430 -1.65 36.33 19.46
N ASP A 431 -0.39 36.09 19.86
CA ASP A 431 0.80 36.02 18.99
C ASP A 431 1.73 34.85 19.38
N GLY A 432 1.13 33.74 19.82
CA GLY A 432 1.81 32.70 20.60
C GLY A 432 2.56 31.66 19.78
N ASP A 433 2.04 31.33 18.62
CA ASP A 433 2.53 30.39 17.60
C ASP A 433 3.52 31.02 16.61
N ASP A 434 3.51 32.35 16.45
CA ASP A 434 4.42 33.18 15.63
C ASP A 434 5.96 32.93 15.76
N GLY A 435 6.40 32.09 16.69
CA GLY A 435 7.81 31.91 17.09
C GLY A 435 8.55 30.69 16.56
N ASP A 436 7.96 29.96 15.64
CA ASP A 436 8.48 28.72 15.09
C ASP A 436 9.55 28.93 13.99
N GLN A 437 9.64 30.14 13.41
CA GLN A 437 10.63 30.53 12.42
C GLN A 437 11.90 31.07 13.07
N PHE A 438 12.99 30.30 12.99
CA PHE A 438 14.25 30.69 13.62
C PHE A 438 15.51 30.22 12.88
N ILE A 439 16.63 30.86 13.18
CA ILE A 439 17.98 30.36 12.94
C ILE A 439 18.70 30.08 14.25
N ASN A 440 19.29 28.90 14.32
CA ASN A 440 20.20 28.46 15.37
C ASN A 440 21.61 28.34 14.78
N LEU A 441 22.56 29.12 15.30
CA LEU A 441 23.93 29.15 14.79
C LEU A 441 24.78 27.94 15.24
N GLY A 442 24.31 27.12 16.18
CA GLY A 442 24.97 25.87 16.56
C GLY A 442 26.47 26.01 16.83
N SER A 443 27.26 25.12 16.22
CA SER A 443 28.73 25.08 16.34
C SER A 443 29.45 25.81 15.20
N SER A 444 28.72 26.54 14.34
CA SER A 444 29.24 27.18 13.12
C SER A 444 30.30 28.27 13.35
N GLY A 445 30.44 28.77 14.58
CA GLY A 445 31.29 29.93 14.89
C GLY A 445 30.76 31.26 14.36
N PHE A 446 29.56 31.28 13.76
CA PHE A 446 28.93 32.50 13.23
C PHE A 446 28.49 33.43 14.36
N SER A 447 28.36 34.72 14.06
CA SER A 447 27.92 35.73 15.02
C SER A 447 26.75 36.55 14.50
N LEU A 448 25.87 37.00 15.40
CA LEU A 448 24.80 37.93 15.05
C LEU A 448 25.34 39.35 14.94
N ASN A 449 24.83 40.08 13.96
CA ASN A 449 25.21 41.46 13.69
C ASN A 449 24.51 42.48 14.59
N ASN A 450 23.52 42.05 15.37
CA ASN A 450 22.88 42.81 16.44
C ASN A 450 23.44 42.29 17.79
N SER A 451 24.20 43.13 18.49
CA SER A 451 25.26 42.78 19.45
C SER A 451 24.83 42.02 20.73
N THR A 452 25.59 40.98 21.12
CA THR A 452 25.98 40.47 22.47
C THR A 452 25.00 40.51 23.66
N ALA A 453 23.73 40.79 23.44
CA ALA A 453 22.60 40.63 24.34
C ALA A 453 21.39 40.58 23.42
N PHE A 454 20.64 39.49 23.44
CA PHE A 454 19.44 39.37 22.61
C PHE A 454 18.45 40.42 23.13
N GLN A 455 18.09 41.46 22.36
CA GLN A 455 17.34 42.62 22.89
C GLN A 455 15.84 42.64 22.55
N GLN A 456 15.29 41.55 22.01
CA GLN A 456 13.90 41.50 21.56
C GLN A 456 13.16 40.36 22.27
N SER A 457 12.19 40.72 23.10
CA SER A 457 11.23 39.80 23.71
C SER A 457 10.11 39.51 22.72
N PRO A 458 9.58 38.28 22.66
CA PRO A 458 9.92 37.12 23.48
C PRO A 458 11.21 36.39 23.05
N PHE A 459 11.82 35.66 23.99
CA PHE A 459 13.01 34.83 23.79
C PHE A 459 12.69 33.36 23.92
N THR A 460 13.27 32.54 23.06
CA THR A 460 13.18 31.07 23.14
C THR A 460 14.58 30.46 23.23
N LEU A 461 14.76 29.60 24.25
CA LEU A 461 16.01 28.93 24.57
C LEU A 461 15.78 27.42 24.58
N ARG A 462 16.63 26.66 23.89
CA ARG A 462 16.59 25.20 23.92
C ARG A 462 17.64 24.63 24.86
N VAL A 463 17.18 23.73 25.73
CA VAL A 463 17.96 22.87 26.62
C VAL A 463 18.14 21.51 25.92
N PRO A 464 19.36 20.98 25.83
CA PRO A 464 19.63 19.72 25.14
C PRO A 464 19.31 18.52 26.03
N ASP A 465 19.14 17.36 25.40
CA ASP A 465 19.03 16.07 26.10
C ASP A 465 20.39 15.66 26.66
N GLY A 466 20.47 15.44 27.98
CA GLY A 466 21.71 15.08 28.68
C GLY A 466 22.22 16.18 29.61
N SER A 467 21.67 16.21 30.83
CA SER A 467 21.85 17.28 31.83
C SER A 467 23.27 17.49 32.36
N LEU A 468 24.23 16.57 32.14
CA LEU A 468 25.64 16.72 32.57
C LEU A 468 26.42 17.75 31.76
N ALA A 469 26.00 18.05 30.52
CA ALA A 469 26.68 19.03 29.69
C ALA A 469 26.49 20.46 30.22
N LEU A 470 25.41 20.70 30.98
CA LEU A 470 25.00 22.01 31.49
C LEU A 470 25.77 22.47 32.73
N GLU A 471 26.52 21.58 33.40
CA GLU A 471 27.22 21.90 34.65
C GLU A 471 28.16 23.12 34.50
N GLY A 472 27.93 24.15 35.33
CA GLY A 472 28.69 25.41 35.32
C GLY A 472 28.30 26.40 34.22
N THR A 473 27.29 26.09 33.41
CA THR A 473 26.72 27.03 32.42
C THR A 473 25.88 28.08 33.15
N THR A 474 25.86 29.32 32.64
CA THR A 474 25.02 30.40 33.18
C THR A 474 24.02 30.91 32.15
N LEU A 475 22.85 31.35 32.63
CA LEU A 475 21.82 32.06 31.88
C LEU A 475 21.58 33.40 32.57
N VAL A 476 21.71 34.50 31.86
CA VAL A 476 21.52 35.85 32.38
C VAL A 476 20.25 36.46 31.77
N LEU A 477 19.28 36.78 32.61
CA LEU A 477 18.05 37.45 32.24
C LEU A 477 18.13 38.91 32.67
N THR A 478 18.11 39.83 31.71
CA THR A 478 18.14 41.27 31.97
C THR A 478 16.77 41.88 31.69
N SER A 479 16.37 42.78 32.56
CA SER A 479 15.12 43.52 32.47
C SER A 479 15.34 44.99 32.82
N THR A 480 14.26 45.78 32.80
CA THR A 480 14.26 47.16 33.32
C THR A 480 14.59 47.25 34.81
N LEU A 481 14.47 46.15 35.56
CA LEU A 481 14.80 46.08 37.00
C LEU A 481 16.26 45.67 37.27
N GLY A 482 17.00 45.26 36.25
CA GLY A 482 18.37 44.75 36.35
C GLY A 482 18.51 43.32 35.81
N SER A 483 19.66 42.71 36.05
CA SER A 483 20.00 41.37 35.57
C SER A 483 19.94 40.32 36.69
N VAL A 484 19.38 39.17 36.37
CA VAL A 484 19.37 37.96 37.21
C VAL A 484 20.13 36.86 36.48
N THR A 485 21.14 36.29 37.13
CA THR A 485 21.90 35.16 36.61
C THR A 485 21.41 33.86 37.24
N PHE A 486 21.27 32.82 36.44
CA PHE A 486 20.99 31.44 36.84
C PHE A 486 22.21 30.59 36.48
N GLU A 487 22.59 29.66 37.36
CA GLU A 487 23.68 28.71 37.11
C GLU A 487 23.17 27.28 37.24
N PHE A 488 23.57 26.45 36.28
CA PHE A 488 23.26 25.02 36.25
C PHE A 488 24.29 24.27 37.10
N ASN A 489 23.88 23.69 38.22
CA ASN A 489 24.81 23.03 39.16
C ASN A 489 24.16 21.81 39.84
N SER A 490 24.79 20.64 39.67
CA SER A 490 24.36 19.34 40.20
C SER A 490 24.60 19.13 41.71
N ASN A 491 25.46 19.93 42.35
CA ASN A 491 25.86 19.75 43.76
C ASN A 491 25.24 20.77 44.73
N GLY A 492 24.50 21.77 44.24
CA GLY A 492 23.81 22.77 45.06
C GLY A 492 24.74 23.70 45.86
N SER A 493 26.06 23.67 45.64
CA SER A 493 27.01 24.57 46.30
C SER A 493 27.27 25.80 45.44
N MET A 494 26.91 26.98 45.94
CA MET A 494 27.23 28.26 45.28
C MET A 494 28.77 28.47 45.23
N ALA A 495 29.34 28.60 44.04
CA ALA A 495 30.72 29.06 43.89
C ALA A 495 30.74 30.60 43.82
N ASN A 496 31.56 31.26 44.65
CA ASN A 496 31.89 32.70 44.55
C ASN A 496 30.74 33.74 44.62
N GLY A 497 29.65 33.46 45.32
CA GLY A 497 28.83 34.50 45.95
C GLY A 497 27.71 35.16 45.14
N VAL A 498 27.44 34.74 43.90
CA VAL A 498 26.16 34.89 43.13
C VAL A 498 26.17 33.73 42.11
N PRO A 499 25.17 32.82 41.90
CA PRO A 499 23.70 33.01 41.81
C PRO A 499 22.79 31.85 42.36
N ILE A 500 21.48 31.85 41.99
CA ILE A 500 20.43 30.84 42.27
C ILE A 500 20.73 29.53 41.52
N ALA A 501 20.93 28.43 42.25
CA ALA A 501 21.20 27.11 41.67
C ALA A 501 19.93 26.43 41.14
N ILE A 502 19.99 25.89 39.93
CA ILE A 502 19.01 24.96 39.37
C ILE A 502 19.47 23.53 39.74
N GLY A 503 18.77 22.85 40.66
CA GLY A 503 19.23 21.62 41.34
C GLY A 503 19.32 20.32 40.50
N ASP A 504 19.99 19.32 41.09
CA ASP A 504 20.38 17.94 40.64
C ASP A 504 20.19 17.59 39.15
N LEU A 505 21.24 17.84 38.35
CA LEU A 505 21.30 17.60 36.90
C LEU A 505 21.77 16.17 36.54
N ARG A 506 21.41 15.13 37.31
CA ARG A 506 21.82 13.75 36.99
C ARG A 506 20.98 13.17 35.82
N PRO A 507 21.61 12.64 34.76
CA PRO A 507 20.90 12.12 33.57
C PRO A 507 20.00 10.92 33.85
N GLU A 508 20.19 10.28 35.00
CA GLU A 508 19.46 9.08 35.43
C GLU A 508 18.02 9.42 35.87
N TYR A 509 17.69 10.71 36.06
CA TYR A 509 16.41 11.16 36.65
C TYR A 509 15.70 12.32 35.94
N TYR A 510 16.35 13.07 35.03
CA TYR A 510 15.76 14.27 34.41
C TYR A 510 16.10 14.39 32.91
N GLY A 511 15.07 14.59 32.07
CA GLY A 511 15.17 14.94 30.65
C GLY A 511 15.21 16.47 30.44
N ALA A 512 15.36 16.93 29.19
CA ALA A 512 15.47 18.36 28.88
C ALA A 512 14.25 19.18 29.37
N ASN A 513 13.04 18.61 29.31
CA ASN A 513 11.82 19.25 29.81
C ASN A 513 11.85 19.48 31.32
N ASP A 514 12.36 18.54 32.10
CA ASP A 514 12.41 18.69 33.55
C ASP A 514 13.38 19.81 33.97
N VAL A 515 14.46 19.98 33.21
CA VAL A 515 15.39 21.10 33.38
C VAL A 515 14.71 22.42 33.06
N VAL A 516 13.92 22.49 31.99
CA VAL A 516 13.13 23.68 31.65
C VAL A 516 12.09 23.97 32.73
N ASP A 517 11.40 22.97 33.27
CA ASP A 517 10.42 23.16 34.34
C ASP A 517 11.04 23.75 35.62
N ASN A 518 12.24 23.27 35.99
CA ASN A 518 12.99 23.83 37.11
C ASN A 518 13.40 25.28 36.86
N LEU A 519 13.78 25.61 35.62
CA LEU A 519 14.14 26.96 35.24
C LEU A 519 12.91 27.90 35.25
N VAL A 520 11.76 27.44 34.75
CA VAL A 520 10.49 28.16 34.84
C VAL A 520 10.12 28.44 36.30
N ALA A 521 10.27 27.46 37.19
CA ALA A 521 10.01 27.63 38.61
C ALA A 521 10.95 28.66 39.26
N ALA A 522 12.24 28.61 38.93
CA ALA A 522 13.24 29.55 39.43
C ALA A 522 12.99 30.98 38.95
N ILE A 523 12.61 31.17 37.69
CA ILE A 523 12.29 32.49 37.11
C ILE A 523 11.02 33.06 37.77
N LYS A 524 9.96 32.25 37.91
CA LYS A 524 8.73 32.65 38.62
C LYS A 524 9.01 33.06 40.07
N ALA A 525 9.95 32.40 40.75
CA ALA A 525 10.37 32.81 42.10
C ALA A 525 11.03 34.20 42.10
N GLN A 526 11.79 34.56 41.06
CA GLN A 526 12.40 35.89 40.94
C GLN A 526 11.39 36.99 40.60
N VAL A 527 10.35 36.66 39.84
CA VAL A 527 9.18 37.54 39.64
C VAL A 527 8.47 37.79 40.97
N ALA A 528 8.22 36.75 41.77
CA ALA A 528 7.58 36.88 43.08
C ALA A 528 8.42 37.69 44.09
N LEU A 529 9.74 37.70 43.94
CA LEU A 529 10.68 38.49 44.74
C LEU A 529 10.88 39.93 44.22
N ASN A 530 10.23 40.32 43.11
CA ASN A 530 10.42 41.59 42.40
C ASN A 530 11.84 41.83 41.88
N ASN A 531 12.61 40.77 41.64
CA ASN A 531 13.92 40.86 40.97
C ASN A 531 13.77 40.83 39.44
N LEU A 532 12.64 40.33 38.95
CA LEU A 532 12.20 40.42 37.56
C LEU A 532 10.80 41.10 37.51
N PRO A 533 10.45 41.81 36.42
CA PRO A 533 9.15 42.45 36.25
C PRO A 533 7.95 41.52 36.42
N SER A 534 6.81 42.06 36.84
CA SER A 534 5.57 41.27 37.03
C SER A 534 4.99 40.72 35.72
N ASN A 535 5.38 41.31 34.58
CA ASN A 535 5.05 40.82 33.24
C ASN A 535 6.11 39.86 32.68
N THR A 536 7.11 39.44 33.47
CA THR A 536 8.02 38.39 33.01
C THR A 536 7.32 37.05 33.00
N ILE A 537 7.21 36.45 31.82
CA ILE A 537 6.58 35.15 31.61
C ILE A 537 7.70 34.15 31.31
N ALA A 538 7.64 32.99 31.95
CA ALA A 538 8.48 31.84 31.63
C ALA A 538 7.59 30.60 31.47
N LYS A 539 7.72 29.91 30.34
CA LYS A 539 6.95 28.71 29.98
C LYS A 539 7.86 27.62 29.44
N ASN A 540 7.52 26.38 29.72
CA ASN A 540 8.09 25.22 29.06
C ASN A 540 7.21 24.91 27.85
N LEU A 541 7.76 24.97 26.64
CA LEU A 541 7.07 24.61 25.39
C LEU A 541 7.24 23.12 25.05
N ASN A 542 7.79 22.32 25.96
CA ASN A 542 8.22 20.94 25.76
C ASN A 542 9.41 20.81 24.80
N SER A 543 9.86 19.59 24.52
CA SER A 543 11.05 19.27 23.71
C SER A 543 12.34 20.02 24.13
N GLY A 544 12.45 20.35 25.42
CA GLY A 544 13.56 21.11 26.00
C GLY A 544 13.51 22.61 25.73
N VAL A 545 12.39 23.17 25.28
CA VAL A 545 12.30 24.59 24.90
C VAL A 545 11.70 25.44 26.02
N LEU A 546 12.44 26.47 26.44
CA LEU A 546 12.04 27.53 27.36
C LEU A 546 11.62 28.77 26.57
N TYR A 547 10.40 29.25 26.80
CA TYR A 547 9.90 30.54 26.33
C TYR A 547 10.00 31.58 27.45
N LEU A 548 10.45 32.79 27.13
CA LEU A 548 10.65 33.91 28.04
C LEU A 548 10.08 35.21 27.45
N GLU A 549 9.41 36.00 28.26
CA GLU A 549 8.86 37.30 27.86
C GLU A 549 9.05 38.35 28.95
N GLY A 550 8.88 39.62 28.62
CA GLY A 550 8.95 40.73 29.59
C GLY A 550 10.38 41.05 30.05
N LEU A 551 11.38 40.62 29.28
CA LEU A 551 12.79 40.85 29.50
C LEU A 551 13.33 41.82 28.44
N THR A 552 14.34 42.61 28.81
CA THR A 552 15.03 43.50 27.85
C THR A 552 16.17 42.77 27.16
N SER A 553 16.79 41.79 27.82
CA SER A 553 17.65 40.84 27.14
C SER A 553 17.79 39.51 27.84
N VAL A 554 18.14 38.49 27.08
CA VAL A 554 18.63 37.20 27.59
C VAL A 554 20.06 37.05 27.12
N ASP A 555 20.93 36.38 27.88
CA ASP A 555 22.32 36.12 27.52
C ASP A 555 22.76 34.77 28.09
N VAL A 556 23.60 34.06 27.35
CA VAL A 556 24.17 32.76 27.74
C VAL A 556 25.70 32.91 27.65
N PRO A 557 26.36 33.38 28.73
CA PRO A 557 27.78 33.71 28.68
C PRO A 557 28.64 32.47 28.39
N THR A 558 29.27 32.43 27.23
CA THR A 558 30.18 31.33 26.85
C THR A 558 31.60 31.65 27.32
N ALA A 559 32.18 30.86 28.22
CA ALA A 559 33.62 30.98 28.52
C ALA A 559 34.51 30.35 27.41
N VAL A 560 33.92 29.56 26.50
CA VAL A 560 34.60 28.94 25.36
C VAL A 560 33.65 28.97 24.14
N PRO A 561 34.07 29.46 22.96
CA PRO A 561 33.18 29.72 21.81
C PRO A 561 32.54 28.49 21.13
N ALA A 562 32.70 27.27 21.65
CA ALA A 562 32.42 26.06 20.88
C ALA A 562 31.47 25.04 21.53
N LEU A 563 31.08 25.14 22.80
CA LEU A 563 30.32 24.07 23.47
C LEU A 563 29.41 24.56 24.59
N SER A 564 28.66 25.67 24.38
CA SER A 564 27.57 25.97 25.31
C SER A 564 26.38 25.07 24.98
N PRO A 565 25.93 24.21 25.91
CA PRO A 565 24.82 23.28 25.69
C PRO A 565 23.46 23.99 25.56
N LEU A 566 23.30 25.19 26.14
CA LEU A 566 22.11 26.01 25.96
C LEU A 566 22.16 26.75 24.63
N VAL A 567 21.10 26.61 23.85
CA VAL A 567 21.03 27.14 22.48
C VAL A 567 19.92 28.17 22.35
N MET A 568 20.27 29.42 22.03
CA MET A 568 19.30 30.49 21.74
C MET A 568 18.79 30.36 20.30
N LEU A 569 17.47 30.38 20.12
CA LEU A 569 16.81 30.35 18.81
C LEU A 569 16.55 31.80 18.37
N ASN A 570 17.09 32.22 17.22
CA ASN A 570 16.93 33.58 16.72
C ASN A 570 15.80 33.67 15.72
N ARG A 571 14.76 34.46 16.00
CA ARG A 571 13.68 34.67 15.03
C ARG A 571 14.21 35.27 13.72
N LEU A 572 13.59 34.87 12.62
CA LEU A 572 13.81 35.51 11.33
C LEU A 572 12.92 36.78 11.25
N PRO A 573 13.42 37.90 10.69
CA PRO A 573 14.70 38.06 10.00
C PRO A 573 15.92 38.23 10.91
N ALA A 574 17.01 37.54 10.57
CA ALA A 574 18.30 37.58 11.26
C ALA A 574 19.42 38.06 10.33
N SER A 575 20.35 38.85 10.88
CA SER A 575 21.59 39.24 10.19
C SER A 575 22.78 38.59 10.86
N ILE A 576 23.53 37.77 10.11
CA ILE A 576 24.65 36.97 10.62
C ILE A 576 25.97 37.36 9.93
N SER A 577 27.08 37.30 10.64
CA SER A 577 28.45 37.33 10.09
C SER A 577 28.99 35.91 10.12
N VAL A 578 29.46 35.44 8.97
CA VAL A 578 30.12 34.15 8.84
C VAL A 578 31.62 34.28 9.09
N VAL A 579 32.27 33.15 9.32
CA VAL A 579 33.71 33.09 9.58
C VAL A 579 34.49 32.55 8.37
N ASP A 580 35.81 32.72 8.36
CA ASP A 580 36.69 32.15 7.33
C ASP A 580 36.73 30.62 7.43
N GLY A 581 36.90 29.93 6.30
CA GLY A 581 37.00 28.47 6.25
C GLY A 581 38.15 27.89 7.09
N ALA A 582 39.20 28.68 7.35
CA ALA A 582 40.30 28.31 8.24
C ALA A 582 39.88 28.14 9.71
N THR A 583 38.74 28.72 10.10
CA THR A 583 38.19 28.65 11.46
C THR A 583 37.08 27.61 11.60
N LEU A 584 36.53 27.14 10.48
CA LEU A 584 35.55 26.08 10.45
C LEU A 584 36.23 24.72 10.66
N VAL A 585 35.53 23.85 11.36
CA VAL A 585 35.88 22.45 11.53
C VAL A 585 34.85 21.62 10.77
N ASP A 586 35.33 20.54 10.15
CA ASP A 586 34.47 19.58 9.47
C ASP A 586 33.36 19.06 10.39
N GLN A 587 32.16 18.88 9.85
CA GLN A 587 30.93 18.49 10.57
C GLN A 587 30.37 19.54 11.54
N GLN A 588 30.83 20.79 11.47
CA GLN A 588 30.15 21.88 12.19
C GLN A 588 28.78 22.16 11.59
N GLN A 589 27.86 22.64 12.42
CA GLN A 589 26.45 22.72 12.05
C GLN A 589 25.80 24.04 12.45
N PHE A 590 24.77 24.41 11.68
CA PHE A 590 23.73 25.37 12.08
C PHE A 590 22.36 24.83 11.64
N THR A 591 21.28 25.43 12.10
CA THR A 591 19.91 24.96 11.81
C THR A 591 19.02 26.13 11.45
N ILE A 592 18.16 25.95 10.45
CA ILE A 592 17.09 26.89 10.12
C ILE A 592 15.76 26.15 10.27
N SER A 593 14.81 26.76 10.97
CA SER A 593 13.40 26.36 10.92
C SER A 593 12.62 27.45 10.19
N ASP A 594 11.78 27.01 9.28
CA ASP A 594 10.82 27.83 8.55
C ASP A 594 9.43 27.79 9.19
N GLY A 595 9.29 27.16 10.36
CA GLY A 595 8.00 26.94 11.02
C GLY A 595 7.11 25.85 10.41
N VAL A 596 7.19 25.66 9.09
CA VAL A 596 6.32 24.73 8.35
C VAL A 596 6.91 23.33 8.25
N ASN A 597 8.22 23.21 8.04
CA ASN A 597 8.92 21.94 7.90
C ASN A 597 9.73 21.62 9.16
N PRO A 598 10.06 20.33 9.40
CA PRO A 598 11.02 19.98 10.45
C PRO A 598 12.31 20.79 10.30
N PRO A 599 12.85 21.36 11.40
CA PRO A 599 14.05 22.20 11.34
C PRO A 599 15.19 21.55 10.56
N LEU A 600 15.72 22.27 9.58
CA LEU A 600 16.77 21.77 8.70
C LEU A 600 18.15 22.06 9.26
N VAL A 601 18.91 21.00 9.52
CA VAL A 601 20.31 21.09 9.91
C VAL A 601 21.18 21.21 8.67
N PHE A 602 22.03 22.23 8.64
CA PHE A 602 23.07 22.45 7.65
C PHE A 602 24.41 22.05 8.25
N GLU A 603 25.18 21.23 7.55
CA GLU A 603 26.48 20.73 7.98
C GLU A 603 27.58 21.18 7.03
N PHE A 604 28.65 21.74 7.61
CA PHE A 604 29.84 22.13 6.87
C PHE A 604 30.69 20.91 6.52
N GLU A 605 30.78 20.60 5.24
CA GLU A 605 31.61 19.51 4.72
C GLU A 605 32.93 20.05 4.18
N ASN A 606 34.04 19.61 4.78
CA ASN A 606 35.35 19.95 4.28
C ASN A 606 35.67 19.10 3.05
N THR A 607 35.49 19.68 1.88
CA THR A 607 35.73 19.03 0.58
C THR A 607 37.17 18.54 0.36
N THR A 608 38.13 18.96 1.20
CA THR A 608 39.51 18.44 1.16
C THR A 608 39.70 17.13 1.92
N VAL A 609 38.79 16.80 2.85
CA VAL A 609 38.78 15.55 3.62
C VAL A 609 37.77 14.58 3.03
N GLY A 610 36.58 15.05 2.65
CA GLY A 610 35.58 14.30 1.86
C GLY A 610 35.03 13.06 2.58
N ASN A 611 34.80 13.18 3.88
CA ASN A 611 34.25 12.12 4.73
C ASN A 611 32.71 12.12 4.75
N GLY A 612 32.07 13.14 4.17
CA GLY A 612 30.64 13.21 3.97
C GLY A 612 29.87 13.46 5.26
N LEU A 613 28.55 13.59 5.09
CA LEU A 613 27.65 14.03 6.16
C LEU A 613 27.58 13.05 7.33
N THR A 614 27.46 13.58 8.54
CA THR A 614 27.23 12.77 9.76
C THR A 614 25.84 12.11 9.79
N ASP A 615 24.87 12.73 9.12
CA ASP A 615 23.53 12.20 8.89
C ASP A 615 23.08 12.55 7.46
N LEU A 616 22.49 11.59 6.75
CA LEU A 616 21.94 11.79 5.41
C LEU A 616 20.72 12.73 5.40
N ALA A 617 20.13 13.00 6.56
CA ALA A 617 19.09 14.01 6.73
C ALA A 617 19.65 15.44 6.75
N PHE A 618 20.95 15.67 6.90
CA PHE A 618 21.53 17.02 6.92
C PHE A 618 21.71 17.59 5.52
N TRP A 619 21.84 18.92 5.44
CA TRP A 619 22.07 19.62 4.19
C TRP A 619 23.51 20.09 4.09
N GLU A 620 24.19 19.68 3.02
CA GLU A 620 25.61 19.97 2.84
C GLU A 620 25.86 21.47 2.59
N VAL A 621 26.85 22.01 3.29
CA VAL A 621 27.47 23.30 3.00
C VAL A 621 28.96 23.07 2.72
N PRO A 622 29.38 22.99 1.44
CA PRO A 622 30.76 22.69 1.12
C PRO A 622 31.68 23.85 1.50
N PHE A 623 32.87 23.53 2.02
CA PHE A 623 33.93 24.52 2.22
C PHE A 623 35.33 23.91 2.02
N THR A 624 36.33 24.78 1.93
CA THR A 624 37.75 24.47 2.07
C THR A 624 38.37 25.32 3.17
N PRO A 625 39.45 24.87 3.86
CA PRO A 625 40.16 25.69 4.84
C PRO A 625 40.77 26.98 4.27
N THR A 626 40.82 27.14 2.95
CA THR A 626 41.32 28.34 2.27
C THR A 626 40.24 29.35 1.89
N ASP A 627 38.96 29.02 2.13
CA ASP A 627 37.85 29.91 1.79
C ASP A 627 37.83 31.13 2.71
N ALA A 628 37.70 32.32 2.11
CA ALA A 628 37.41 33.55 2.87
C ALA A 628 35.93 33.58 3.29
N ALA A 629 35.60 34.38 4.31
CA ALA A 629 34.24 34.54 4.81
C ALA A 629 33.22 34.91 3.71
N THR A 630 33.62 35.68 2.68
CA THR A 630 32.74 35.97 1.53
C THR A 630 32.40 34.72 0.71
N THR A 631 33.35 33.79 0.57
CA THR A 631 33.12 32.50 -0.12
C THR A 631 32.25 31.58 0.73
N VAL A 632 32.51 31.51 2.04
CA VAL A 632 31.68 30.75 2.99
C VAL A 632 30.24 31.28 3.00
N ALA A 633 30.06 32.60 3.00
CA ALA A 633 28.73 33.24 2.93
C ALA A 633 27.99 32.85 1.65
N ALA A 634 28.66 32.91 0.50
CA ALA A 634 28.09 32.49 -0.77
C ALA A 634 27.69 31.00 -0.77
N ASN A 635 28.51 30.12 -0.19
CA ASN A 635 28.20 28.69 -0.08
C ASN A 635 26.99 28.43 0.83
N VAL A 636 26.89 29.13 1.97
CA VAL A 636 25.73 29.06 2.86
C VAL A 636 24.46 29.58 2.14
N ALA A 637 24.53 30.73 1.47
CA ALA A 637 23.39 31.28 0.73
C ALA A 637 22.91 30.34 -0.39
N SER A 638 23.85 29.72 -1.11
CA SER A 638 23.57 28.70 -2.12
C SER A 638 22.89 27.48 -1.52
N ALA A 639 23.41 26.97 -0.40
CA ALA A 639 22.86 25.81 0.30
C ALA A 639 21.43 26.06 0.80
N VAL A 640 21.16 27.22 1.43
CA VAL A 640 19.82 27.60 1.89
C VAL A 640 18.85 27.75 0.72
N THR A 641 19.29 28.38 -0.37
CA THR A 641 18.47 28.52 -1.59
C THR A 641 18.13 27.15 -2.20
N ALA A 642 19.09 26.23 -2.23
CA ALA A 642 18.87 24.88 -2.72
C ALA A 642 17.92 24.07 -1.82
N ALA A 643 18.01 24.24 -0.50
CA ALA A 643 17.08 23.63 0.45
C ALA A 643 15.64 24.11 0.22
N VAL A 644 15.44 25.41 -0.02
CA VAL A 644 14.12 25.97 -0.38
C VAL A 644 13.62 25.41 -1.70
N ALA A 645 14.47 25.38 -2.73
CA ALA A 645 14.10 24.82 -4.04
C ALA A 645 13.75 23.32 -3.98
N SER A 646 14.30 22.57 -3.03
CA SER A 646 13.99 21.16 -2.80
C SER A 646 12.70 20.93 -2.01
N GLY A 647 12.09 21.99 -1.45
CA GLY A 647 10.91 21.91 -0.60
C GLY A 647 11.19 21.49 0.84
N ARG A 648 12.47 21.40 1.24
CA ARG A 648 12.86 21.11 2.64
C ARG A 648 12.79 22.33 3.56
N LEU A 649 12.78 23.53 2.98
CA LEU A 649 12.41 24.78 3.62
C LEU A 649 11.38 25.48 2.74
N SER A 650 10.49 26.28 3.33
CA SER A 650 9.37 26.95 2.68
C SER A 650 9.33 28.41 3.13
N GLY A 651 9.34 29.34 2.16
CA GLY A 651 9.23 30.77 2.47
C GLY A 651 10.47 31.40 3.10
N VAL A 652 11.62 30.72 3.15
CA VAL A 652 12.89 31.30 3.62
C VAL A 652 13.61 32.02 2.48
N ALA A 653 14.10 33.24 2.74
CA ALA A 653 14.95 34.01 1.85
C ALA A 653 16.33 34.24 2.49
N VAL A 654 17.37 34.24 1.66
CA VAL A 654 18.74 34.58 2.08
C VAL A 654 19.34 35.59 1.11
N VAL A 655 19.92 36.65 1.65
CA VAL A 655 20.60 37.71 0.90
C VAL A 655 22.04 37.78 1.36
N ASP A 656 22.96 37.50 0.44
CA ASP A 656 24.40 37.70 0.64
C ASP A 656 24.76 39.16 0.43
N SER A 657 25.34 39.78 1.47
CA SER A 657 25.79 41.17 1.44
C SER A 657 27.14 41.36 0.73
N LEU A 658 27.77 40.25 0.29
CA LEU A 658 29.06 40.19 -0.41
C LEU A 658 30.25 40.69 0.42
N ASP A 659 30.07 40.80 1.74
CA ASP A 659 31.08 41.25 2.72
C ASP A 659 31.30 40.23 3.85
N GLY A 660 30.84 38.98 3.67
CA GLY A 660 30.89 37.93 4.70
C GLY A 660 29.70 37.99 5.66
N ARG A 661 28.64 38.73 5.31
CA ARG A 661 27.39 38.81 6.07
C ARG A 661 26.22 38.30 5.25
N LEU A 662 25.30 37.62 5.93
CA LEU A 662 24.06 37.14 5.36
C LEU A 662 22.88 37.76 6.10
N GLN A 663 21.86 38.15 5.36
CA GLN A 663 20.53 38.38 5.90
C GLN A 663 19.68 37.14 5.58
N ILE A 664 19.11 36.54 6.60
CA ILE A 664 18.19 35.41 6.46
C ILE A 664 16.84 35.90 6.95
N SER A 665 15.82 35.80 6.14
CA SER A 665 14.48 36.32 6.40
C SER A 665 13.43 35.38 5.86
N THR A 666 12.18 35.76 6.02
CA THR A 666 11.08 35.24 5.22
C THR A 666 11.12 35.82 3.80
N ALA A 667 10.35 35.24 2.88
CA ALA A 667 10.24 35.69 1.49
C ALA A 667 9.60 37.08 1.37
N SER A 668 8.70 37.48 2.29
CA SER A 668 8.18 38.85 2.37
C SER A 668 9.13 39.84 3.06
N GLY A 669 10.11 39.34 3.81
CA GLY A 669 11.04 40.17 4.60
C GLY A 669 10.39 40.81 5.83
N GLN A 670 9.21 40.36 6.25
CA GLN A 670 8.56 40.70 7.52
C GLN A 670 8.57 39.49 8.47
N GLU A 671 8.31 39.70 9.76
CA GLU A 671 7.88 38.59 10.63
C GLU A 671 6.55 38.09 10.03
N GLU A 672 6.53 36.90 9.44
CA GLU A 672 5.33 36.31 8.82
C GLU A 672 4.61 35.50 9.90
N ASP A 673 3.64 36.18 10.52
CA ASP A 673 2.53 35.68 11.34
C ASP A 673 1.52 34.97 10.41
N ASP A 674 1.07 33.77 10.77
CA ASP A 674 0.14 32.97 9.98
C ASP A 674 -1.35 33.32 10.21
N ASP A 675 -1.64 34.21 11.15
CA ASP A 675 -2.91 34.95 11.31
C ASP A 675 -3.03 36.17 10.36
N ASP A 676 -2.23 36.22 9.27
CA ASP A 676 -2.25 37.30 8.27
C ASP A 676 -3.52 37.35 7.38
N GLY A 677 -4.39 36.34 7.48
CA GLY A 677 -5.58 36.17 6.65
C GLY A 677 -6.76 37.10 6.97
N VAL A 678 -6.74 37.82 8.09
CA VAL A 678 -7.86 38.67 8.54
C VAL A 678 -7.39 40.08 8.90
N ILE A 679 -7.91 41.08 8.19
CA ILE A 679 -7.54 42.48 8.39
C ILE A 679 -8.75 43.29 8.86
N PHE A 680 -8.60 43.94 10.03
CA PHE A 680 -9.55 44.90 10.56
C PHE A 680 -9.15 46.32 10.16
N HIS A 681 -9.99 47.00 9.37
CA HIS A 681 -9.70 48.38 8.90
C HIS A 681 -10.04 49.46 9.93
N GLN A 682 -10.78 49.09 10.97
CA GLN A 682 -11.23 49.99 12.02
C GLN A 682 -11.61 49.18 13.28
N PRO A 683 -11.54 49.79 14.46
CA PRO A 683 -12.05 49.17 15.69
C PRO A 683 -13.56 48.86 15.61
N PHE A 684 -14.00 47.82 16.32
CA PHE A 684 -15.42 47.54 16.53
C PHE A 684 -16.02 48.55 17.51
N ASN A 685 -16.71 49.56 16.99
CA ASN A 685 -17.39 50.57 17.80
C ASN A 685 -18.78 50.08 18.24
N PRO A 686 -19.15 50.12 19.54
CA PRO A 686 -20.46 49.68 20.01
C PRO A 686 -21.63 50.31 19.24
N GLY A 687 -22.55 49.48 18.76
CA GLY A 687 -23.72 49.88 17.97
C GLY A 687 -23.45 50.14 16.49
N SER A 688 -22.20 50.02 16.02
CA SER A 688 -21.86 50.12 14.60
C SER A 688 -22.60 49.05 13.80
N GLN A 689 -23.23 49.45 12.70
CA GLN A 689 -23.93 48.53 11.80
C GLN A 689 -23.02 47.98 10.70
N ARG A 690 -21.84 48.58 10.48
CA ARG A 690 -20.89 48.19 9.43
C ARG A 690 -19.46 48.43 9.87
N THR A 691 -18.80 47.38 10.35
CA THR A 691 -17.35 47.30 10.53
C THR A 691 -16.78 46.45 9.41
N GLN A 692 -15.92 47.05 8.58
CA GLN A 692 -15.28 46.35 7.45
C GLN A 692 -14.17 45.41 7.93
N ILE A 693 -14.21 44.18 7.42
CA ILE A 693 -13.23 43.12 7.64
C ILE A 693 -12.80 42.62 6.26
N THR A 694 -11.50 42.58 6.00
CA THR A 694 -10.97 41.89 4.82
C THR A 694 -10.54 40.50 5.24
N VAL A 695 -10.96 39.49 4.47
CA VAL A 695 -10.55 38.09 4.66
C VAL A 695 -9.88 37.61 3.39
N GLU A 696 -8.65 37.14 3.49
CA GLU A 696 -7.91 36.53 2.39
C GLU A 696 -7.93 35.01 2.55
N VAL A 697 -8.30 34.31 1.48
CA VAL A 697 -8.28 32.85 1.43
C VAL A 697 -7.68 32.36 0.13
N THR A 698 -7.08 31.19 0.15
CA THR A 698 -6.38 30.62 -0.99
C THR A 698 -7.27 29.84 -1.94
N ASP A 699 -8.44 29.36 -1.47
CA ASP A 699 -9.40 28.60 -2.27
C ASP A 699 -10.85 29.01 -1.94
N ILE A 700 -11.82 28.46 -2.65
CA ILE A 700 -13.24 28.62 -2.31
C ILE A 700 -13.55 27.92 -0.98
N GLY A 701 -14.31 28.58 -0.11
CA GLY A 701 -14.59 28.07 1.24
C GLY A 701 -15.83 28.70 1.87
N LEU A 702 -16.15 28.30 3.10
CA LEU A 702 -17.23 28.87 3.91
C LEU A 702 -16.64 29.47 5.19
N LEU A 703 -16.90 30.74 5.45
CA LEU A 703 -16.40 31.43 6.64
C LEU A 703 -17.39 31.37 7.80
N ASP A 704 -16.88 31.00 8.96
CA ASP A 704 -17.46 31.23 10.26
C ASP A 704 -16.58 32.16 11.10
N ALA A 705 -17.19 33.10 11.82
CA ALA A 705 -16.43 33.99 12.69
C ALA A 705 -17.21 34.47 13.92
N TRP A 706 -16.49 34.67 15.02
CA TRP A 706 -16.98 35.16 16.32
C TRP A 706 -16.09 36.29 16.84
N VAL A 707 -16.67 37.19 17.63
CA VAL A 707 -15.94 38.23 18.38
C VAL A 707 -16.52 38.31 19.79
N ASP A 708 -15.70 38.12 20.83
CA ASP A 708 -16.15 38.20 22.22
C ASP A 708 -16.41 39.67 22.60
N PHE A 709 -17.61 40.16 22.32
CA PHE A 709 -17.96 41.56 22.57
C PHE A 709 -18.14 41.85 24.06
N ASN A 710 -18.35 40.82 24.87
CA ASN A 710 -18.62 40.96 26.29
C ASN A 710 -17.41 40.64 27.19
N GLN A 711 -16.28 40.25 26.59
CA GLN A 711 -14.98 39.97 27.21
C GLN A 711 -15.06 38.95 28.35
N ASN A 712 -15.92 37.93 28.23
CA ASN A 712 -16.05 36.88 29.23
C ASN A 712 -15.12 35.68 28.98
N GLY A 713 -14.36 35.69 27.89
CA GLY A 713 -13.42 34.64 27.53
C GLY A 713 -14.04 33.43 26.84
N ILE A 714 -15.28 33.53 26.35
CA ILE A 714 -16.03 32.43 25.70
C ILE A 714 -16.67 32.95 24.41
N PHE A 715 -16.48 32.25 23.30
CA PHE A 715 -17.21 32.56 22.07
C PHE A 715 -18.61 31.94 22.09
N GLU A 716 -19.63 32.78 22.13
CA GLU A 716 -21.03 32.36 22.22
C GLU A 716 -21.75 32.44 20.87
N ASP A 717 -22.84 31.69 20.70
CA ASP A 717 -23.64 31.78 19.47
C ASP A 717 -24.19 33.19 19.20
N SER A 718 -24.44 33.98 20.24
CA SER A 718 -24.85 35.39 20.13
C SER A 718 -23.75 36.31 19.59
N GLU A 719 -22.51 35.84 19.56
CA GLU A 719 -21.32 36.60 19.17
C GLU A 719 -20.78 36.19 17.80
N ARG A 720 -21.46 35.25 17.14
CA ARG A 720 -21.15 34.85 15.76
C ARG A 720 -21.49 35.98 14.80
N ILE A 721 -20.48 36.56 14.17
CA ILE A 721 -20.61 37.66 13.21
C ILE A 721 -20.74 37.16 11.76
N PHE A 722 -20.24 35.95 11.46
CA PHE A 722 -20.41 35.29 10.16
C PHE A 722 -20.81 33.83 10.33
N ALA A 723 -21.78 33.38 9.52
CA ALA A 723 -22.33 32.04 9.56
C ALA A 723 -22.32 31.40 8.17
N SER A 724 -21.32 30.55 7.91
CA SER A 724 -21.09 29.81 6.67
C SER A 724 -21.16 30.71 5.43
N VAL A 725 -20.49 31.86 5.50
CA VAL A 725 -20.47 32.85 4.42
C VAL A 725 -19.58 32.34 3.28
N PRO A 726 -20.08 32.23 2.05
CA PRO A 726 -19.25 31.76 0.94
C PRO A 726 -18.15 32.76 0.62
N LEU A 727 -16.93 32.25 0.51
CA LEU A 727 -15.74 32.99 0.09
C LEU A 727 -15.30 32.55 -1.31
N VAL A 728 -14.70 33.49 -2.03
CA VAL A 728 -13.94 33.21 -3.25
C VAL A 728 -12.45 33.20 -2.95
N SER A 729 -11.67 32.45 -3.72
CA SER A 729 -10.20 32.52 -3.67
C SER A 729 -9.73 33.97 -3.87
N GLY A 730 -8.76 34.38 -3.07
CA GLY A 730 -8.25 35.74 -2.94
C GLY A 730 -8.98 36.58 -1.89
N THR A 731 -9.01 37.89 -2.11
CA THR A 731 -9.52 38.86 -1.14
C THR A 731 -11.05 38.95 -1.11
N ASN A 732 -11.64 38.82 0.08
CA ASN A 732 -13.06 38.98 0.35
C ASN A 732 -13.30 40.18 1.28
N GLN A 733 -14.21 41.09 0.90
CA GLN A 733 -14.59 42.23 1.74
C GLN A 733 -15.93 41.99 2.42
N LEU A 734 -15.91 41.85 3.74
CA LEU A 734 -17.07 41.53 4.57
C LEU A 734 -17.39 42.68 5.54
N PHE A 735 -18.62 42.69 6.05
CA PHE A 735 -19.10 43.69 7.00
C PHE A 735 -19.82 43.01 8.16
N ALA A 736 -19.40 43.32 9.38
CA ALA A 736 -20.02 42.83 10.61
C ALA A 736 -20.69 43.98 11.37
N ALA A 737 -21.77 43.69 12.09
CA ALA A 737 -22.38 44.61 13.05
C ALA A 737 -21.77 44.40 14.44
N THR A 738 -21.65 45.48 15.21
CA THR A 738 -21.17 45.48 16.60
C THR A 738 -22.36 45.71 17.54
N PRO A 739 -22.63 44.83 18.51
CA PRO A 739 -23.69 45.02 19.47
C PRO A 739 -23.57 46.35 20.22
N ALA A 740 -24.69 47.00 20.55
CA ALA A 740 -24.70 48.25 21.32
C ALA A 740 -24.16 48.08 22.75
N GLY A 741 -24.20 46.85 23.28
CA GLY A 741 -23.68 46.50 24.60
C GLY A 741 -22.23 46.01 24.61
N ALA A 742 -21.51 46.08 23.48
CA ALA A 742 -20.12 45.66 23.42
C ALA A 742 -19.25 46.47 24.40
N LEU A 743 -18.40 45.77 25.16
CA LEU A 743 -17.48 46.38 26.11
C LEU A 743 -16.29 47.01 25.37
N THR A 744 -15.82 48.14 25.90
CA THR A 744 -14.63 48.82 25.38
C THR A 744 -13.36 48.18 25.91
N GLY A 745 -12.40 47.88 25.05
CA GLY A 745 -11.11 47.32 25.45
C GLY A 745 -10.54 46.41 24.36
N GLN A 746 -9.43 45.75 24.67
CA GLN A 746 -8.93 44.63 23.86
C GLN A 746 -9.91 43.46 24.00
N THR A 747 -10.14 42.76 22.89
CA THR A 747 -10.90 41.52 22.87
C THR A 747 -10.36 40.59 21.78
N TYR A 748 -10.88 39.38 21.71
CA TYR A 748 -10.42 38.32 20.83
C TYR A 748 -11.52 37.96 19.83
N ALA A 749 -11.08 37.44 18.69
CA ALA A 749 -11.95 36.95 17.64
C ALA A 749 -11.48 35.56 17.20
N ARG A 750 -12.36 34.80 16.57
CA ARG A 750 -12.03 33.51 15.95
C ARG A 750 -12.61 33.48 14.56
N PHE A 751 -11.78 33.16 13.57
CA PHE A 751 -12.16 32.99 12.17
C PHE A 751 -11.88 31.54 11.76
N ARG A 752 -12.74 30.97 10.93
CA ARG A 752 -12.64 29.58 10.50
C ARG A 752 -13.14 29.41 9.07
N VAL A 753 -12.33 28.74 8.23
CA VAL A 753 -12.65 28.37 6.84
C VAL A 753 -12.75 26.86 6.64
#